data_AF-A0A8H9TGS7-F1
#
_entry.id   AF-A0A8H9TGS7-F1
#
_cell.length_a   1.000
_cell.length_b   1.000
_cell.length_c   1.000
_cell.angle_alpha   90.00
_cell.angle_beta   90.00
_cell.angle_gamma   90.00
#
_symmetry.space_group_name_H-M   'P 1'
#
loop_
_entity.id
_entity.type
_entity.pdbx_description
1 polymer ?
#
loop_
_entity_poly.entity_id
_entity_poly.type
_entity_poly.pdbx_seq_one_letter_code
_entity_poly.pdbx_strand_id
1 'polypeptide(L)'
;MSQAICRLIAQELNVRPEQVTAAVALIDDGNTVPFIARYRKEVTGGLDDTQLRNLDSRLSYLRELDDRRQTILKSIQEQGKLTAELESEILTADSKTRLEDLYLPYKPKRRTKGQIAIEAGLEPLADTLWNHPQTEPESEATRFINGEKGVEDSKAALDGARAILMERIAEDANLLEKIRQYLNRHAEIVSRVVAGKEQEGEKFKDYFEHNEAISKVPSHRALAMLRGRNEGFLSLTLNADPQQEESVRQSYCETLIADHYGVTLSSAPADNWRKQVISWAWRIKVSMHMETELMAAMKERAEIEAIEVFATNLKDLLMAAPAGPRATLGLDPGLRTGCKVAVVDATGKVLATDTIYPHVPQNQYDRAMQTVAALIKQHNVDLIAIGNGTASRETDAFAADLIKRGNLKVQKIMVSEAGASVYSASELAAKEFPNMDVSLRGAVSIARRLQDPLAELVKIDPKSIGVGQYQHDVSQSMLAKRLDAVVEDCVNAVGVDVNTASAALLTRVAGLSTTLAQNIVDFRDENGRFDSRTTLKKVPRLGPKAFEQCAGFLRIMDGKNPLDASSVHPEAYPVVKAIAEKNQKAVKALIGDSSFLKGLRAVDYTDEHFGVPTVTDIIKELDKPGRDPRPEFKTATFAEGIHNVSDLEVGMILEGVVSNVANFGAFVDIGVHQDGLVHISALTDRFVSDPREVVKAGDIVKVKVMEVDVQRKRIALSMRLNDEPGQDNRSQRSAAPRGQQERRAPSPRRQDNDNTLGGAMGGAFAAAFAKAKK
;
A
#
# COMPACT_ATOMS: atom_id res chain seq x y z
N MET A 1 -10.28 -13.00 26.15
CA MET A 1 -9.68 -12.90 24.81
C MET A 1 -9.43 -14.30 24.29
N SER A 2 -9.89 -14.65 23.10
CA SER A 2 -9.77 -16.03 22.62
C SER A 2 -8.31 -16.35 22.32
N GLN A 3 -7.73 -17.32 23.03
CA GLN A 3 -6.42 -17.91 22.69
C GLN A 3 -6.36 -18.35 21.21
N ALA A 4 -7.52 -18.62 20.59
CA ALA A 4 -7.60 -18.94 19.17
C ALA A 4 -7.17 -17.77 18.26
N ILE A 5 -7.53 -16.52 18.60
CA ILE A 5 -7.12 -15.33 17.83
C ILE A 5 -5.59 -15.21 17.84
N CYS A 6 -4.97 -15.35 19.02
CA CYS A 6 -3.51 -15.27 19.15
C CYS A 6 -2.81 -16.38 18.36
N ARG A 7 -3.35 -17.61 18.36
CA ARG A 7 -2.79 -18.73 17.58
C ARG A 7 -2.90 -18.51 16.07
N LEU A 8 -4.02 -17.98 15.60
CA LEU A 8 -4.21 -17.69 14.17
C LEU A 8 -3.23 -16.63 13.68
N ILE A 9 -3.11 -15.50 14.40
CA ILE A 9 -2.15 -14.45 14.08
C ILE A 9 -0.71 -15.00 14.12
N ALA A 10 -0.38 -15.85 15.08
CA ALA A 10 0.94 -16.46 15.18
C ALA A 10 1.27 -17.34 13.95
N GLN A 11 0.30 -18.09 13.43
CA GLN A 11 0.46 -18.88 12.20
C GLN A 11 0.63 -17.97 10.98
N GLU A 12 -0.20 -16.93 10.83
CA GLU A 12 -0.12 -15.97 9.72
C GLU A 12 1.22 -15.22 9.68
N LEU A 13 1.76 -14.85 10.85
CA LEU A 13 3.03 -14.14 10.98
C LEU A 13 4.27 -15.05 11.06
N ASN A 14 4.07 -16.37 11.11
CA ASN A 14 5.13 -17.36 11.35
C ASN A 14 5.98 -17.05 12.61
N VAL A 15 5.30 -16.77 13.72
CA VAL A 15 5.89 -16.49 15.04
C VAL A 15 5.28 -17.39 16.11
N ARG A 16 5.81 -17.38 17.33
CA ARG A 16 5.27 -18.21 18.41
C ARG A 16 4.02 -17.58 19.04
N PRO A 17 2.99 -18.37 19.43
CA PRO A 17 1.77 -17.85 20.05
C PRO A 17 2.02 -17.03 21.33
N GLU A 18 3.07 -17.34 22.09
CA GLU A 18 3.43 -16.61 23.31
C GLU A 18 3.86 -15.17 22.97
N GLN A 19 4.55 -14.97 21.84
CA GLN A 19 4.98 -13.65 21.38
C GLN A 19 3.78 -12.78 21.03
N VAL A 20 2.81 -13.34 20.32
CA VAL A 20 1.55 -12.65 19.98
C VAL A 20 0.76 -12.33 21.24
N THR A 21 0.61 -13.29 22.15
CA THR A 21 -0.13 -13.09 23.41
C THR A 21 0.48 -11.93 24.22
N ALA A 22 1.81 -11.89 24.32
CA ALA A 22 2.52 -10.83 25.03
C ALA A 22 2.37 -9.46 24.34
N ALA A 23 2.50 -9.41 23.01
CA ALA A 23 2.31 -8.17 22.25
C ALA A 23 0.88 -7.64 22.35
N VAL A 24 -0.12 -8.51 22.28
CA VAL A 24 -1.53 -8.14 22.42
C VAL A 24 -1.82 -7.59 23.81
N ALA A 25 -1.27 -8.20 24.87
CA ALA A 25 -1.39 -7.67 26.23
C ALA A 25 -0.81 -6.25 26.34
N LEU A 26 0.36 -6.00 25.73
CA LEU A 26 0.96 -4.68 25.69
C LEU A 26 0.10 -3.66 24.93
N ILE A 27 -0.48 -4.03 23.79
CA ILE A 27 -1.36 -3.16 23.00
C ILE A 27 -2.62 -2.80 23.80
N ASP A 28 -3.26 -3.78 24.45
CA ASP A 28 -4.45 -3.56 25.27
C ASP A 28 -4.15 -2.71 26.53
N ASP A 29 -2.93 -2.80 27.07
CA ASP A 29 -2.41 -1.92 28.12
C ASP A 29 -2.07 -0.49 27.61
N GLY A 30 -2.37 -0.19 26.35
CA GLY A 30 -2.20 1.12 25.74
C GLY A 30 -0.76 1.44 25.34
N ASN A 31 0.10 0.43 25.16
CA ASN A 31 1.42 0.64 24.60
C ASN A 31 1.35 0.80 23.08
N THR A 32 2.09 1.77 22.56
CA THR A 32 2.17 2.04 21.12
C THR A 32 3.10 1.05 20.42
N VAL A 33 2.88 0.83 19.12
CA VAL A 33 3.74 -0.06 18.32
C VAL A 33 5.22 0.36 18.37
N PRO A 34 5.60 1.63 18.14
CA PRO A 34 7.00 2.04 18.21
C PRO A 34 7.63 1.78 19.58
N PHE A 35 6.86 1.97 20.66
CA PHE A 35 7.32 1.71 22.02
C PHE A 35 7.58 0.22 22.26
N ILE A 36 6.65 -0.65 21.84
CA ILE A 36 6.79 -2.10 21.99
C ILE A 36 7.99 -2.61 21.19
N ALA A 37 8.11 -2.20 19.93
CA ALA A 37 9.18 -2.62 19.04
C ALA A 37 10.57 -2.23 19.57
N ARG A 38 10.68 -1.08 20.24
CA ARG A 38 11.96 -0.57 20.74
C ARG A 38 12.30 -1.04 22.16
N TYR A 39 11.35 -0.97 23.09
CA TYR A 39 11.62 -1.09 24.53
C TYR A 39 11.00 -2.33 25.19
N ARG A 40 10.26 -3.17 24.45
CA ARG A 40 9.64 -4.39 24.99
C ARG A 40 10.03 -5.65 24.18
N LYS A 41 11.23 -5.65 23.61
CA LYS A 41 11.74 -6.74 22.75
C LYS A 41 11.85 -8.06 23.50
N GLU A 42 12.22 -8.04 24.77
CA GLU A 42 12.31 -9.21 25.63
C GLU A 42 10.94 -9.86 25.80
N VAL A 43 9.92 -9.05 26.06
CA VAL A 43 8.55 -9.49 26.32
C VAL A 43 7.93 -10.11 25.06
N THR A 44 8.18 -9.54 23.89
CA THR A 44 7.65 -10.03 22.62
C THR A 44 8.54 -11.07 21.92
N GLY A 45 9.73 -11.34 22.47
CA GLY A 45 10.74 -12.17 21.80
C GLY A 45 11.29 -11.55 20.51
N GLY A 46 11.28 -10.21 20.41
CA GLY A 46 11.91 -9.46 19.34
C GLY A 46 11.05 -9.24 18.10
N LEU A 47 9.72 -9.11 18.26
CA LEU A 47 8.85 -8.71 17.14
C LEU A 47 9.24 -7.31 16.64
N ASP A 48 9.42 -7.17 15.33
CA ASP A 48 9.75 -5.90 14.70
C ASP A 48 8.50 -5.03 14.40
N ASP A 49 8.71 -3.79 13.96
CA ASP A 49 7.64 -2.84 13.64
C ASP A 49 6.66 -3.42 12.60
N THR A 50 7.15 -4.12 11.57
CA THR A 50 6.30 -4.67 10.50
C THR A 50 5.42 -5.78 11.04
N GLN A 51 5.99 -6.69 11.84
CA GLN A 51 5.25 -7.76 12.50
C GLN A 51 4.20 -7.20 13.47
N LEU A 52 4.55 -6.18 14.26
CA LEU A 52 3.63 -5.56 15.21
C LEU A 52 2.50 -4.78 14.52
N ARG A 53 2.76 -4.08 13.41
CA ARG A 53 1.73 -3.39 12.61
C ARG A 53 0.76 -4.39 11.96
N ASN A 54 1.28 -5.49 11.44
CA ASN A 54 0.45 -6.57 10.88
C ASN A 54 -0.39 -7.24 11.97
N LEU A 55 0.22 -7.50 13.14
CA LEU A 55 -0.47 -8.04 14.31
C LEU A 55 -1.61 -7.14 14.75
N ASP A 56 -1.38 -5.84 14.91
CA ASP A 56 -2.40 -4.88 15.36
C ASP A 56 -3.59 -4.78 14.38
N SER A 57 -3.27 -4.73 13.08
CA SER A 57 -4.28 -4.71 12.02
C SER A 57 -5.10 -6.00 12.00
N ARG A 58 -4.45 -7.15 12.13
CA ARG A 58 -5.12 -8.45 12.13
C ARG A 58 -5.94 -8.68 13.39
N LEU A 59 -5.42 -8.27 14.55
CA LEU A 59 -6.10 -8.30 15.83
C LEU A 59 -7.42 -7.52 15.75
N SER A 60 -7.37 -6.30 15.18
CA SER A 60 -8.55 -5.46 14.97
C SER A 60 -9.60 -6.18 14.10
N TYR A 61 -9.20 -6.72 12.94
CA TYR A 61 -10.12 -7.45 12.06
C TYR A 61 -10.75 -8.67 12.75
N LEU A 62 -9.95 -9.47 13.47
CA LEU A 62 -10.43 -10.70 14.09
C LEU A 62 -11.37 -10.41 15.27
N ARG A 63 -11.15 -9.30 16.00
CA ARG A 63 -12.09 -8.79 17.00
C ARG A 63 -13.41 -8.38 16.37
N GLU A 64 -13.38 -7.61 15.29
CA GLU A 64 -14.61 -7.23 14.56
C GLU A 64 -15.36 -8.46 14.01
N LEU A 65 -14.64 -9.47 13.52
CA LEU A 65 -15.24 -10.72 13.05
C LEU A 65 -15.93 -11.45 14.21
N ASP A 66 -15.30 -11.53 15.38
CA ASP A 66 -15.88 -12.18 16.56
C ASP A 66 -17.09 -11.41 17.12
N ASP A 67 -17.02 -10.08 17.20
CA ASP A 67 -18.14 -9.23 17.59
C ASP A 67 -19.34 -9.41 16.64
N ARG A 68 -19.06 -9.48 15.32
CA ARG A 68 -20.08 -9.74 14.31
C ARG A 68 -20.66 -11.15 14.44
N ARG A 69 -19.82 -12.15 14.74
CA ARG A 69 -20.24 -13.54 14.98
C ARG A 69 -21.22 -13.62 16.15
N GLN A 70 -20.90 -12.98 17.28
CA GLN A 70 -21.80 -12.93 18.45
C GLN A 70 -23.14 -12.25 18.11
N THR A 71 -23.10 -11.16 17.33
CA THR A 71 -24.31 -10.47 16.89
C THR A 71 -25.22 -11.38 16.05
N ILE A 72 -24.63 -12.15 15.13
CA ILE A 72 -25.35 -13.08 14.26
C ILE A 72 -25.93 -14.25 15.05
N LEU A 73 -25.15 -14.87 15.94
CA LEU A 73 -25.62 -15.94 16.83
C LEU A 73 -26.85 -15.48 17.62
N LYS A 74 -26.76 -14.31 18.26
CA LYS A 74 -27.86 -13.74 19.02
C LYS A 74 -29.11 -13.51 18.16
N SER A 75 -28.95 -12.93 16.96
CA SER A 75 -30.08 -12.67 16.07
C SER A 75 -30.80 -13.94 15.61
N ILE A 76 -30.06 -15.01 15.32
CA ILE A 76 -30.63 -16.31 14.90
C ILE A 76 -31.28 -17.02 16.10
N GLN A 77 -30.67 -16.90 17.28
CA GLN A 77 -31.22 -17.45 18.53
C GLN A 77 -32.54 -16.78 18.90
N GLU A 78 -32.65 -15.45 18.77
CA GLU A 78 -33.89 -14.70 19.02
C GLU A 78 -35.04 -15.12 18.08
N GLN A 79 -34.72 -15.62 16.88
CA GLN A 79 -35.69 -16.17 15.94
C GLN A 79 -36.07 -17.64 16.24
N GLY A 80 -35.42 -18.28 17.22
CA GLY A 80 -35.62 -19.71 17.52
C GLY A 80 -35.15 -20.65 16.40
N LYS A 81 -34.19 -20.20 15.57
CA LYS A 81 -33.70 -20.93 14.39
C LYS A 81 -32.25 -21.43 14.52
N LEU A 82 -31.61 -21.21 15.67
CA LEU A 82 -30.23 -21.61 15.90
C LEU A 82 -30.17 -23.11 16.22
N THR A 83 -29.83 -23.93 15.23
CA THR A 83 -29.55 -25.36 15.45
C THR A 83 -28.11 -25.57 15.88
N ALA A 84 -27.80 -26.73 16.48
CA ALA A 84 -26.44 -27.06 16.91
C ALA A 84 -25.45 -27.11 15.74
N GLU A 85 -25.89 -27.57 14.58
CA GLU A 85 -25.10 -27.63 13.35
C GLU A 85 -24.77 -26.21 12.85
N LEU A 86 -25.78 -25.34 12.77
CA LEU A 86 -25.60 -23.94 12.35
C LEU A 86 -24.74 -23.14 13.32
N GLU A 87 -24.92 -23.36 14.63
CA GLU A 87 -24.07 -22.76 15.66
C GLU A 87 -22.60 -23.17 15.45
N SER A 88 -22.33 -24.45 15.20
CA SER A 88 -20.98 -24.94 14.91
C SER A 88 -20.40 -24.31 13.63
N GLU A 89 -21.18 -24.20 12.55
CA GLU A 89 -20.73 -23.55 11.32
C GLU A 89 -20.39 -22.06 11.53
N ILE A 90 -21.21 -21.34 12.29
CA ILE A 90 -20.98 -19.92 12.61
C ILE A 90 -19.72 -19.75 13.49
N LEU A 91 -19.52 -20.62 14.48
CA LEU A 91 -18.35 -20.60 15.35
C LEU A 91 -17.04 -20.88 14.60
N THR A 92 -17.09 -21.74 13.58
CA THR A 92 -15.93 -22.11 12.77
C THR A 92 -15.71 -21.23 11.54
N ALA A 93 -16.64 -20.31 11.23
CA ALA A 93 -16.51 -19.39 10.10
C ALA A 93 -15.23 -18.53 10.22
N ASP A 94 -14.39 -18.58 9.19
CA ASP A 94 -13.05 -18.00 9.13
C ASP A 94 -12.99 -16.60 8.49
N SER A 95 -14.09 -16.16 7.89
CA SER A 95 -14.19 -14.91 7.15
C SER A 95 -15.52 -14.21 7.39
N LYS A 96 -15.52 -12.87 7.24
CA LYS A 96 -16.75 -12.06 7.29
C LYS A 96 -17.75 -12.49 6.22
N THR A 97 -17.27 -12.88 5.04
CA THR A 97 -18.11 -13.36 3.94
C THR A 97 -18.84 -14.65 4.30
N ARG A 98 -18.12 -15.70 4.74
CA ARG A 98 -18.77 -16.96 5.14
C ARG A 98 -19.77 -16.74 6.28
N LEU A 99 -19.43 -15.86 7.21
CA LEU A 99 -20.31 -15.53 8.32
C LEU A 99 -21.60 -14.82 7.86
N GLU A 100 -21.51 -13.89 6.90
CA GLU A 100 -22.70 -13.25 6.31
C GLU A 100 -23.52 -14.23 5.46
N ASP A 101 -22.88 -15.14 4.72
CA ASP A 101 -23.56 -16.19 3.94
C ASP A 101 -24.45 -17.06 4.84
N LEU A 102 -23.90 -17.54 5.97
CA LEU A 102 -24.65 -18.32 6.96
C LEU A 102 -25.81 -17.53 7.58
N TYR A 103 -25.68 -16.20 7.62
CA TYR A 103 -26.70 -15.32 8.15
C TYR A 103 -27.78 -14.92 7.12
N LEU A 104 -27.53 -15.07 5.82
CA LEU A 104 -28.45 -14.62 4.75
C LEU A 104 -29.90 -15.10 4.93
N PRO A 105 -30.19 -16.37 5.29
CA PRO A 105 -31.56 -16.84 5.47
C PRO A 105 -32.30 -16.16 6.62
N TYR A 106 -31.58 -15.70 7.63
CA TYR A 106 -32.11 -15.16 8.88
C TYR A 106 -32.06 -13.63 8.96
N LYS A 107 -31.41 -13.01 7.98
CA LYS A 107 -31.27 -11.55 7.91
C LYS A 107 -32.64 -10.92 7.68
N PRO A 108 -33.06 -9.91 8.47
CA PRO A 108 -34.32 -9.20 8.25
C PRO A 108 -34.37 -8.60 6.85
N LYS A 109 -35.43 -8.93 6.08
CA LYS A 109 -35.59 -8.52 4.68
C LYS A 109 -36.83 -7.65 4.50
N ARG A 110 -36.78 -6.81 3.45
CA ARG A 110 -37.99 -6.20 2.88
C ARG A 110 -38.87 -7.31 2.30
N ARG A 111 -40.18 -7.10 2.26
CA ARG A 111 -41.16 -8.05 1.72
C ARG A 111 -40.84 -8.41 0.26
N THR A 112 -40.21 -9.56 0.02
CA THR A 112 -39.76 -10.04 -1.30
C THR A 112 -40.88 -10.77 -2.05
N LYS A 113 -40.68 -11.05 -3.34
CA LYS A 113 -41.62 -11.89 -4.10
C LYS A 113 -41.73 -13.31 -3.50
N GLY A 114 -40.62 -13.88 -3.04
CA GLY A 114 -40.64 -15.16 -2.32
C GLY A 114 -41.44 -15.09 -1.02
N GLN A 115 -41.23 -14.05 -0.20
CA GLN A 115 -41.97 -13.87 1.05
C GLN A 115 -43.48 -13.68 0.82
N ILE A 116 -43.86 -12.90 -0.21
CA ILE A 116 -45.26 -12.73 -0.61
C ILE A 116 -45.86 -14.08 -1.02
N ALA A 117 -45.11 -14.90 -1.76
CA ALA A 117 -45.56 -16.23 -2.18
C ALA A 117 -45.70 -17.20 -0.98
N ILE A 118 -44.80 -17.13 0.01
CA ILE A 118 -44.91 -17.91 1.26
C ILE A 118 -46.16 -17.50 2.03
N GLU A 119 -46.41 -16.20 2.21
CA GLU A 119 -47.62 -15.67 2.85
C GLU A 119 -48.90 -16.04 2.09
N ALA A 120 -48.82 -16.10 0.76
CA ALA A 120 -49.90 -16.58 -0.11
C ALA A 120 -50.18 -18.08 0.05
N GLY A 121 -49.28 -18.85 0.66
CA GLY A 121 -49.40 -20.30 0.87
C GLY A 121 -48.84 -21.15 -0.27
N LEU A 122 -47.92 -20.62 -1.07
CA LEU A 122 -47.32 -21.31 -2.23
C LEU A 122 -46.09 -22.16 -1.88
N GLU A 123 -45.66 -22.16 -0.61
CA GLU A 123 -44.50 -22.95 -0.17
C GLU A 123 -44.69 -24.47 -0.39
N PRO A 124 -45.84 -25.10 -0.06
CA PRO A 124 -46.05 -26.51 -0.35
C PRO A 124 -46.03 -26.85 -1.85
N LEU A 125 -46.45 -25.92 -2.72
CA LEU A 125 -46.35 -26.09 -4.17
C LEU A 125 -44.88 -26.12 -4.61
N ALA A 126 -44.07 -25.19 -4.11
CA ALA A 126 -42.64 -25.14 -4.39
C ALA A 126 -41.93 -26.44 -3.95
N ASP A 127 -42.21 -26.92 -2.74
CA ASP A 127 -41.61 -28.14 -2.19
C ASP A 127 -42.04 -29.38 -2.97
N THR A 128 -43.31 -29.46 -3.37
CA THR A 128 -43.85 -30.60 -4.13
C THR A 128 -43.20 -30.69 -5.50
N LEU A 129 -43.16 -29.58 -6.25
CA LEU A 129 -42.58 -29.56 -7.60
C LEU A 129 -41.06 -29.76 -7.59
N TRP A 130 -40.37 -29.37 -6.52
CA TRP A 130 -38.94 -29.59 -6.39
C TRP A 130 -38.60 -31.06 -6.12
N ASN A 131 -39.28 -31.67 -5.14
CA ASN A 131 -38.97 -33.01 -4.62
C ASN A 131 -39.63 -34.15 -5.40
N HIS A 132 -40.73 -33.89 -6.12
CA HIS A 132 -41.47 -34.89 -6.88
C HIS A 132 -41.46 -34.57 -8.40
N PRO A 133 -40.42 -35.01 -9.15
CA PRO A 133 -40.27 -34.75 -10.59
C PRO A 133 -41.47 -35.12 -11.45
N GLN A 134 -42.22 -36.13 -11.02
CA GLN A 134 -43.33 -36.72 -11.76
C GLN A 134 -44.63 -35.93 -11.65
N THR A 135 -44.66 -34.90 -10.80
CA THR A 135 -45.81 -34.02 -10.63
C THR A 135 -45.90 -33.06 -11.82
N GLU A 136 -47.07 -32.98 -12.45
CA GLU A 136 -47.33 -32.03 -13.54
C GLU A 136 -47.53 -30.61 -12.96
N PRO A 137 -46.65 -29.64 -13.27
CA PRO A 137 -46.66 -28.32 -12.64
C PRO A 137 -47.98 -27.57 -12.77
N GLU A 138 -48.56 -27.52 -13.98
CA GLU A 138 -49.80 -26.78 -14.23
C GLU A 138 -50.99 -27.37 -13.47
N SER A 139 -51.08 -28.71 -13.40
CA SER A 139 -52.15 -29.39 -12.68
C SER A 139 -52.05 -29.14 -11.18
N GLU A 140 -50.86 -29.27 -10.59
CA GLU A 140 -50.67 -29.06 -9.16
C GLU A 140 -50.90 -27.59 -8.77
N ALA A 141 -50.47 -26.65 -9.61
CA ALA A 141 -50.65 -25.22 -9.39
C ALA A 141 -52.11 -24.77 -9.27
N THR A 142 -53.06 -25.45 -9.94
CA THR A 142 -54.50 -25.10 -9.85
C THR A 142 -55.04 -25.16 -8.42
N ARG A 143 -54.46 -26.03 -7.58
CA ARG A 143 -54.86 -26.21 -6.17
C ARG A 143 -54.50 -25.02 -5.29
N PHE A 144 -53.64 -24.13 -5.79
CA PHE A 144 -53.09 -23.00 -5.06
C PHE A 144 -53.57 -21.64 -5.60
N ILE A 145 -54.50 -21.63 -6.55
CA ILE A 145 -55.13 -20.40 -7.05
C ILE A 145 -55.98 -19.79 -5.93
N ASN A 146 -55.70 -18.53 -5.60
CA ASN A 146 -56.39 -17.79 -4.57
C ASN A 146 -56.33 -16.28 -4.86
N GLY A 147 -57.40 -15.75 -5.47
CA GLY A 147 -57.50 -14.33 -5.82
C GLY A 147 -57.43 -13.39 -4.62
N GLU A 148 -57.93 -13.80 -3.44
CA GLU A 148 -57.85 -12.98 -2.21
C GLU A 148 -56.41 -12.82 -1.70
N LYS A 149 -55.54 -13.78 -2.02
CA LYS A 149 -54.11 -13.76 -1.70
C LYS A 149 -53.23 -13.29 -2.87
N GLY A 150 -53.82 -12.77 -3.95
CA GLY A 150 -53.11 -12.24 -5.11
C GLY A 150 -52.57 -13.30 -6.08
N VAL A 151 -53.07 -14.53 -6.03
CA VAL A 151 -52.71 -15.63 -6.94
C VAL A 151 -53.87 -15.87 -7.92
N GLU A 152 -53.84 -15.20 -9.07
CA GLU A 152 -54.97 -15.13 -10.00
C GLU A 152 -55.10 -16.35 -10.92
N ASP A 153 -53.98 -17.01 -11.25
CA ASP A 153 -53.94 -18.16 -12.16
C ASP A 153 -52.79 -19.14 -11.82
N SER A 154 -52.74 -20.29 -12.51
CA SER A 154 -51.67 -21.29 -12.34
C SER A 154 -50.29 -20.70 -12.61
N LYS A 155 -50.18 -19.75 -13.55
CA LYS A 155 -48.92 -19.09 -13.88
C LYS A 155 -48.40 -18.27 -12.70
N ALA A 156 -49.26 -17.49 -12.05
CA ALA A 156 -48.94 -16.71 -10.86
C ALA A 156 -48.51 -17.63 -9.70
N ALA A 157 -49.18 -18.76 -9.52
CA ALA A 157 -48.80 -19.77 -8.53
C ALA A 157 -47.40 -20.36 -8.82
N LEU A 158 -47.12 -20.72 -10.08
CA LEU A 158 -45.83 -21.25 -10.52
C LEU A 158 -44.69 -20.22 -10.47
N ASP A 159 -44.98 -18.94 -10.78
CA ASP A 159 -44.03 -17.82 -10.64
C ASP A 159 -43.71 -17.56 -9.16
N GLY A 160 -44.71 -17.60 -8.29
CA GLY A 160 -44.54 -17.48 -6.84
C GLY A 160 -43.71 -18.63 -6.27
N ALA A 161 -44.03 -19.87 -6.62
CA ALA A 161 -43.25 -21.05 -6.24
C ALA A 161 -41.80 -20.97 -6.75
N ARG A 162 -41.58 -20.46 -7.97
CA ARG A 162 -40.23 -20.19 -8.51
C ARG A 162 -39.48 -19.18 -7.66
N ALA A 163 -40.13 -18.08 -7.27
CA ALA A 163 -39.52 -17.04 -6.46
C ALA A 163 -39.05 -17.57 -5.09
N ILE A 164 -39.83 -18.45 -4.46
CA ILE A 164 -39.44 -19.13 -3.20
C ILE A 164 -38.14 -19.91 -3.39
N LEU A 165 -38.09 -20.79 -4.40
CA LEU A 165 -36.91 -21.63 -4.63
C LEU A 165 -35.70 -20.81 -5.06
N MET A 166 -35.87 -19.78 -5.91
CA MET A 166 -34.79 -18.89 -6.30
C MET A 166 -34.17 -18.17 -5.10
N GLU A 167 -34.97 -17.75 -4.12
CA GLU A 167 -34.47 -17.14 -2.88
C GLU A 167 -33.74 -18.15 -2.00
N ARG A 168 -34.28 -19.36 -1.82
CA ARG A 168 -33.61 -20.43 -1.07
C ARG A 168 -32.25 -20.80 -1.68
N ILE A 169 -32.19 -20.97 -3.00
CA ILE A 169 -30.95 -21.26 -3.74
C ILE A 169 -29.93 -20.13 -3.58
N ALA A 170 -30.39 -18.87 -3.65
CA ALA A 170 -29.51 -17.71 -3.56
C ALA A 170 -28.98 -17.42 -2.14
N GLU A 171 -29.48 -18.10 -1.13
CA GLU A 171 -29.14 -17.90 0.28
C GLU A 171 -28.48 -19.13 0.91
N ASP A 172 -28.22 -20.16 0.11
CA ASP A 172 -27.54 -21.38 0.55
C ASP A 172 -26.03 -21.14 0.64
N ALA A 173 -25.53 -20.97 1.87
CA ALA A 173 -24.12 -20.66 2.14
C ALA A 173 -23.13 -21.67 1.52
N ASN A 174 -23.49 -22.96 1.46
CA ASN A 174 -22.61 -24.00 0.92
C ASN A 174 -22.59 -23.98 -0.60
N LEU A 175 -23.71 -23.65 -1.24
CA LEU A 175 -23.76 -23.43 -2.68
C LEU A 175 -22.99 -22.17 -3.08
N LEU A 176 -23.21 -21.06 -2.39
CA LEU A 176 -22.52 -19.79 -2.66
C LEU A 176 -21.01 -19.96 -2.58
N GLU A 177 -20.51 -20.68 -1.56
CA GLU A 177 -19.08 -20.97 -1.45
C GLU A 177 -18.55 -21.81 -2.63
N LYS A 178 -19.27 -22.85 -3.07
CA LYS A 178 -18.86 -23.66 -4.24
C LYS A 178 -18.79 -22.81 -5.52
N ILE A 179 -19.79 -21.96 -5.74
CA ILE A 179 -19.85 -21.08 -6.91
C ILE A 179 -18.74 -20.02 -6.84
N ARG A 180 -18.54 -19.39 -5.69
CA ARG A 180 -17.46 -18.42 -5.44
C ARG A 180 -16.09 -19.02 -5.76
N GLN A 181 -15.82 -20.23 -5.29
CA GLN A 181 -14.56 -20.93 -5.58
C GLN A 181 -14.37 -21.22 -7.07
N TYR A 182 -15.44 -21.62 -7.77
CA TYR A 182 -15.41 -21.83 -9.21
C TYR A 182 -15.11 -20.51 -9.95
N LEU A 183 -15.89 -19.46 -9.68
CA LEU A 183 -15.75 -18.17 -10.35
C LEU A 183 -14.38 -17.53 -10.09
N ASN A 184 -13.84 -17.60 -8.87
CA ASN A 184 -12.49 -17.10 -8.60
C ASN A 184 -11.41 -17.77 -9.47
N ARG A 185 -11.60 -19.05 -9.83
CA ARG A 185 -10.63 -19.81 -10.63
C ARG A 185 -10.82 -19.63 -12.13
N HIS A 186 -12.08 -19.48 -12.58
CA HIS A 186 -12.44 -19.61 -13.99
C HIS A 186 -13.02 -18.35 -14.62
N ALA A 187 -13.59 -17.44 -13.83
CA ALA A 187 -14.25 -16.26 -14.37
C ALA A 187 -13.25 -15.19 -14.85
N GLU A 188 -13.65 -14.47 -15.88
CA GLU A 188 -12.92 -13.32 -16.40
C GLU A 188 -13.66 -12.02 -16.10
N ILE A 189 -12.90 -10.99 -15.71
CA ILE A 189 -13.39 -9.63 -15.78
C ILE A 189 -13.37 -9.20 -17.25
N VAL A 190 -14.48 -8.62 -17.71
CA VAL A 190 -14.65 -8.14 -19.07
C VAL A 190 -14.87 -6.64 -19.03
N SER A 191 -13.94 -5.89 -19.63
CA SER A 191 -14.01 -4.44 -19.78
C SER A 191 -14.31 -4.04 -21.22
N ARG A 192 -15.34 -3.21 -21.40
CA ARG A 192 -15.74 -2.68 -22.70
C ARG A 192 -15.94 -1.18 -22.64
N VAL A 193 -15.61 -0.48 -23.72
CA VAL A 193 -15.94 0.95 -23.84
C VAL A 193 -17.45 1.15 -23.95
N VAL A 194 -17.96 2.18 -23.30
CA VAL A 194 -19.36 2.60 -23.46
C VAL A 194 -19.50 3.27 -24.83
N ALA A 195 -20.42 2.77 -25.65
CA ALA A 195 -20.63 3.25 -27.02
C ALA A 195 -20.80 4.77 -27.07
N GLY A 196 -20.02 5.43 -27.94
CA GLY A 196 -20.05 6.89 -28.14
C GLY A 196 -19.11 7.67 -27.21
N LYS A 197 -18.33 7.01 -26.35
CA LYS A 197 -17.37 7.64 -25.45
C LYS A 197 -15.90 7.34 -25.77
N GLU A 198 -15.62 6.82 -26.96
CA GLU A 198 -14.29 6.35 -27.36
C GLU A 198 -13.25 7.47 -27.39
N GLN A 199 -13.64 8.68 -27.81
CA GLN A 199 -12.74 9.84 -27.86
C GLN A 199 -12.50 10.44 -26.48
N GLU A 200 -13.56 10.62 -25.68
CA GLU A 200 -13.45 11.19 -24.33
C GLU A 200 -12.70 10.25 -23.36
N GLY A 201 -12.84 8.94 -23.57
CA GLY A 201 -12.22 7.89 -22.77
C GLY A 201 -10.83 7.48 -23.22
N GLU A 202 -10.15 8.22 -24.11
CA GLU A 202 -8.88 7.80 -24.74
C GLU A 202 -7.80 7.35 -23.74
N LYS A 203 -7.77 7.96 -22.54
CA LYS A 203 -6.85 7.55 -21.45
C LYS A 203 -7.04 6.11 -20.95
N PHE A 204 -8.18 5.48 -21.25
CA PHE A 204 -8.51 4.09 -20.91
C PHE A 204 -8.50 3.16 -22.13
N LYS A 205 -7.90 3.57 -23.26
CA LYS A 205 -7.90 2.81 -24.52
C LYS A 205 -7.41 1.37 -24.36
N ASP A 206 -6.42 1.14 -23.49
CA ASP A 206 -5.90 -0.20 -23.19
C ASP A 206 -6.96 -1.15 -22.60
N TYR A 207 -8.10 -0.61 -22.14
CA TYR A 207 -9.21 -1.34 -21.52
C TYR A 207 -10.52 -1.29 -22.32
N PHE A 208 -10.52 -0.73 -23.55
CA PHE A 208 -11.74 -0.66 -24.38
C PHE A 208 -12.26 -2.02 -24.81
N GLU A 209 -11.36 -2.98 -24.97
CA GLU A 209 -11.68 -4.38 -25.27
C GLU A 209 -10.67 -5.27 -24.54
N HIS A 210 -10.90 -5.46 -23.25
CA HIS A 210 -9.97 -6.19 -22.39
C HIS A 210 -10.69 -7.27 -21.58
N ASN A 211 -10.09 -8.46 -21.52
CA ASN A 211 -10.55 -9.58 -20.73
C ASN A 211 -9.36 -10.15 -19.94
N GLU A 212 -9.56 -10.47 -18.67
CA GLU A 212 -8.54 -11.19 -17.89
C GLU A 212 -9.16 -11.96 -16.73
N ALA A 213 -8.48 -13.01 -16.26
CA ALA A 213 -8.95 -13.81 -15.13
C ALA A 213 -9.03 -12.97 -13.85
N ILE A 214 -10.18 -12.97 -13.16
CA ILE A 214 -10.44 -12.11 -12.00
C ILE A 214 -9.42 -12.32 -10.87
N SER A 215 -8.98 -13.57 -10.65
CA SER A 215 -7.97 -13.91 -9.64
C SER A 215 -6.58 -13.38 -9.97
N LYS A 216 -6.29 -13.01 -11.22
CA LYS A 216 -4.96 -12.58 -11.69
C LYS A 216 -4.87 -11.10 -12.03
N VAL A 217 -5.96 -10.34 -11.88
CA VAL A 217 -5.98 -8.89 -12.14
C VAL A 217 -4.99 -8.18 -11.20
N PRO A 218 -3.95 -7.52 -11.72
CA PRO A 218 -3.04 -6.71 -10.92
C PRO A 218 -3.73 -5.45 -10.39
N SER A 219 -3.30 -4.95 -9.22
CA SER A 219 -3.88 -3.77 -8.58
C SER A 219 -4.05 -2.56 -9.51
N HIS A 220 -2.99 -2.15 -10.21
CA HIS A 220 -3.04 -0.97 -11.09
C HIS A 220 -4.06 -1.09 -12.24
N ARG A 221 -4.25 -2.30 -12.81
CA ARG A 221 -5.26 -2.53 -13.86
C ARG A 221 -6.67 -2.52 -13.28
N ALA A 222 -6.88 -3.16 -12.13
CA ALA A 222 -8.16 -3.14 -11.43
C ALA A 222 -8.58 -1.70 -11.13
N LEU A 223 -7.69 -0.88 -10.56
CA LEU A 223 -7.99 0.53 -10.24
C LEU A 223 -8.25 1.37 -11.49
N ALA A 224 -7.47 1.17 -12.57
CA ALA A 224 -7.68 1.87 -13.83
C ALA A 224 -9.06 1.52 -14.46
N MET A 225 -9.41 0.24 -14.49
CA MET A 225 -10.71 -0.24 -14.98
C MET A 225 -11.87 0.29 -14.13
N LEU A 226 -11.75 0.22 -12.80
CA LEU A 226 -12.77 0.72 -11.88
C LEU A 226 -12.95 2.24 -12.00
N ARG A 227 -11.87 2.99 -12.18
CA ARG A 227 -11.92 4.43 -12.44
C ARG A 227 -12.62 4.73 -13.77
N GLY A 228 -12.26 4.02 -14.85
CA GLY A 228 -12.92 4.17 -16.14
C GLY A 228 -14.42 3.87 -16.07
N ARG A 229 -14.83 2.89 -15.24
CA ARG A 229 -16.24 2.63 -14.93
C ARG A 229 -16.91 3.76 -14.16
N ASN A 230 -16.27 4.28 -13.10
CA ASN A 230 -16.83 5.34 -12.26
C ASN A 230 -16.97 6.67 -13.00
N GLU A 231 -16.03 6.98 -13.89
CA GLU A 231 -16.11 8.14 -14.79
C GLU A 231 -17.07 7.90 -15.98
N GLY A 232 -17.59 6.67 -16.12
CA GLY A 232 -18.62 6.30 -17.08
C GLY A 232 -18.11 6.03 -18.50
N PHE A 233 -16.81 5.79 -18.69
CA PHE A 233 -16.20 5.47 -19.99
C PHE A 233 -16.16 3.96 -20.28
N LEU A 234 -16.10 3.14 -19.23
CA LEU A 234 -16.04 1.68 -19.33
C LEU A 234 -17.27 1.03 -18.69
N SER A 235 -17.68 -0.12 -19.21
CA SER A 235 -18.50 -1.10 -18.50
C SER A 235 -17.61 -2.25 -18.04
N LEU A 236 -17.91 -2.77 -16.85
CA LEU A 236 -17.24 -3.93 -16.28
C LEU A 236 -18.31 -4.98 -15.96
N THR A 237 -18.08 -6.20 -16.43
CA THR A 237 -18.95 -7.35 -16.19
C THR A 237 -18.11 -8.58 -15.85
N LEU A 238 -18.72 -9.56 -15.19
CA LEU A 238 -18.08 -10.84 -14.91
C LEU A 238 -18.56 -11.90 -15.91
N ASN A 239 -17.65 -12.47 -16.69
CA ASN A 239 -17.94 -13.64 -17.50
C ASN A 239 -17.59 -14.90 -16.72
N ALA A 240 -18.60 -15.64 -16.29
CA ALA A 240 -18.45 -16.89 -15.54
C ALA A 240 -17.85 -18.04 -16.37
N ASP A 241 -18.05 -18.02 -17.69
CA ASP A 241 -17.72 -19.13 -18.60
C ASP A 241 -16.99 -18.62 -19.85
N PRO A 242 -15.74 -18.10 -19.72
CA PRO A 242 -15.01 -17.46 -20.82
C PRO A 242 -14.67 -18.38 -22.00
N GLN A 243 -14.71 -19.70 -21.79
CA GLN A 243 -14.43 -20.69 -22.82
C GLN A 243 -15.67 -21.12 -23.62
N GLN A 244 -16.86 -20.70 -23.20
CA GLN A 244 -18.10 -21.01 -23.92
C GLN A 244 -18.33 -20.01 -25.06
N GLU A 245 -18.92 -20.48 -26.15
CA GLU A 245 -19.42 -19.60 -27.20
C GLU A 245 -20.54 -18.71 -26.65
N GLU A 246 -20.57 -17.44 -27.03
CA GLU A 246 -21.56 -16.45 -26.58
C GLU A 246 -23.01 -16.84 -26.97
N SER A 247 -23.17 -17.75 -27.93
CA SER A 247 -24.46 -18.33 -28.34
C SER A 247 -25.06 -19.29 -27.31
N VAL A 248 -24.23 -19.88 -26.43
CA VAL A 248 -24.63 -20.83 -25.40
C VAL A 248 -25.15 -20.07 -24.18
N ARG A 249 -26.45 -20.19 -23.94
CA ARG A 249 -27.11 -19.49 -22.81
C ARG A 249 -26.93 -20.18 -21.45
N GLN A 250 -26.44 -21.41 -21.41
CA GLN A 250 -26.32 -22.20 -20.18
C GLN A 250 -24.93 -22.05 -19.57
N SER A 251 -24.88 -21.55 -18.34
CA SER A 251 -23.64 -21.47 -17.56
C SER A 251 -23.31 -22.81 -16.89
N TYR A 252 -22.03 -23.11 -16.70
CA TYR A 252 -21.63 -24.24 -15.86
C TYR A 252 -22.11 -24.06 -14.40
N CYS A 253 -22.30 -22.82 -13.94
CA CYS A 253 -22.86 -22.56 -12.61
C CYS A 253 -24.28 -23.10 -12.45
N GLU A 254 -25.08 -23.21 -13.52
CA GLU A 254 -26.38 -23.88 -13.47
C GLU A 254 -26.23 -25.39 -13.15
N THR A 255 -25.17 -26.01 -13.66
CA THR A 255 -24.83 -27.41 -13.36
C THR A 255 -24.42 -27.58 -11.91
N LEU A 256 -23.59 -26.66 -11.39
CA LEU A 256 -23.21 -26.66 -9.97
C LEU A 256 -24.41 -26.53 -9.03
N ILE A 257 -25.41 -25.73 -9.38
CA ILE A 257 -26.66 -25.61 -8.62
C ILE A 257 -27.42 -26.94 -8.68
N ALA A 258 -27.59 -27.54 -9.86
CA ALA A 258 -28.29 -28.81 -10.01
C ALA A 258 -27.62 -29.93 -9.18
N ASP A 259 -26.30 -30.05 -9.27
CA ASP A 259 -25.51 -31.04 -8.55
C ASP A 259 -25.57 -30.84 -7.04
N HIS A 260 -25.54 -29.58 -6.57
CA HIS A 260 -25.64 -29.27 -5.15
C HIS A 260 -26.93 -29.81 -4.52
N TYR A 261 -28.05 -29.71 -5.24
CA TYR A 261 -29.35 -30.19 -4.79
C TYR A 261 -29.67 -31.63 -5.25
N GLY A 262 -28.74 -32.31 -5.92
CA GLY A 262 -28.98 -33.66 -6.46
C GLY A 262 -30.09 -33.73 -7.52
N VAL A 263 -30.35 -32.62 -8.22
CA VAL A 263 -31.42 -32.53 -9.23
C VAL A 263 -30.94 -33.15 -10.54
N THR A 264 -31.51 -34.30 -10.90
CA THR A 264 -31.31 -34.90 -12.23
C THR A 264 -32.39 -34.38 -13.18
N LEU A 265 -31.98 -33.61 -14.19
CA LEU A 265 -32.85 -33.12 -15.25
C LEU A 265 -32.91 -34.16 -16.38
N SER A 266 -34.02 -34.87 -16.46
CA SER A 266 -34.29 -35.93 -17.43
C SER A 266 -35.40 -35.48 -18.40
N SER A 267 -36.56 -36.13 -18.35
CA SER A 267 -37.78 -35.77 -19.09
C SER A 267 -39.03 -35.89 -18.21
N ALA A 268 -38.88 -35.79 -16.88
CA ALA A 268 -40.03 -35.84 -15.98
C ALA A 268 -40.88 -34.56 -16.13
N PRO A 269 -42.20 -34.62 -15.89
CA PRO A 269 -43.13 -33.48 -16.01
C PRO A 269 -42.63 -32.15 -15.42
N ALA A 270 -42.05 -32.17 -14.21
CA ALA A 270 -41.56 -30.95 -13.56
C ALA A 270 -40.17 -30.49 -14.04
N ASP A 271 -39.44 -31.27 -14.84
CA ASP A 271 -38.01 -31.00 -15.15
C ASP A 271 -37.80 -29.69 -15.89
N ASN A 272 -38.71 -29.31 -16.79
CA ASN A 272 -38.61 -28.02 -17.48
C ASN A 272 -38.77 -26.86 -16.49
N TRP A 273 -39.75 -26.95 -15.59
CA TRP A 273 -39.95 -25.96 -14.54
C TRP A 273 -38.75 -25.88 -13.59
N ARG A 274 -38.21 -27.03 -13.15
CA ARG A 274 -36.99 -27.09 -12.30
C ARG A 274 -35.76 -26.52 -12.99
N LYS A 275 -35.58 -26.79 -14.29
CA LYS A 275 -34.51 -26.20 -15.11
C LYS A 275 -34.65 -24.67 -15.17
N GLN A 276 -35.87 -24.16 -15.31
CA GLN A 276 -36.14 -22.72 -15.29
C GLN A 276 -35.83 -22.10 -13.93
N VAL A 277 -36.22 -22.76 -12.82
CA VAL A 277 -35.87 -22.32 -11.45
C VAL A 277 -34.36 -22.16 -11.33
N ILE A 278 -33.59 -23.18 -11.70
CA ILE A 278 -32.11 -23.18 -11.60
C ILE A 278 -31.51 -22.06 -12.44
N SER A 279 -31.91 -21.95 -13.72
CA SER A 279 -31.38 -20.91 -14.61
C SER A 279 -31.72 -19.50 -14.12
N TRP A 280 -32.92 -19.28 -13.58
CA TRP A 280 -33.32 -17.99 -13.04
C TRP A 280 -32.64 -17.67 -11.72
N ALA A 281 -32.49 -18.66 -10.83
CA ALA A 281 -31.74 -18.52 -9.60
C ALA A 281 -30.31 -18.09 -9.88
N TRP A 282 -29.65 -18.73 -10.85
CA TRP A 282 -28.34 -18.30 -11.34
C TRP A 282 -28.38 -16.86 -11.87
N ARG A 283 -29.12 -16.61 -12.96
CA ARG A 283 -29.00 -15.38 -13.75
C ARG A 283 -29.54 -14.12 -13.08
N ILE A 284 -30.51 -14.25 -12.17
CA ILE A 284 -31.23 -13.11 -11.59
C ILE A 284 -30.75 -12.84 -10.16
N LYS A 285 -30.26 -13.86 -9.44
CA LYS A 285 -29.88 -13.75 -8.04
C LYS A 285 -28.39 -14.05 -7.83
N VAL A 286 -27.98 -15.30 -8.03
CA VAL A 286 -26.65 -15.77 -7.65
C VAL A 286 -25.55 -15.07 -8.45
N SER A 287 -25.68 -14.94 -9.77
CA SER A 287 -24.66 -14.29 -10.61
C SER A 287 -24.48 -12.82 -10.26
N MET A 288 -25.57 -12.09 -10.02
CA MET A 288 -25.53 -10.67 -9.64
C MET A 288 -24.89 -10.46 -8.26
N HIS A 289 -25.20 -11.36 -7.32
CA HIS A 289 -24.60 -11.36 -6.00
C HIS A 289 -23.09 -11.67 -6.08
N MET A 290 -22.71 -12.72 -6.80
CA MET A 290 -21.32 -13.12 -7.02
C MET A 290 -20.52 -12.06 -7.76
N GLU A 291 -21.08 -11.43 -8.79
CA GLU A 291 -20.41 -10.34 -9.52
C GLU A 291 -20.12 -9.18 -8.55
N THR A 292 -21.10 -8.75 -7.76
CA THR A 292 -20.92 -7.67 -6.79
C THR A 292 -19.84 -8.03 -5.76
N GLU A 293 -19.89 -9.24 -5.22
CA GLU A 293 -18.97 -9.73 -4.21
C GLU A 293 -17.54 -9.84 -4.75
N LEU A 294 -17.35 -10.49 -5.89
CA LEU A 294 -16.03 -10.71 -6.48
C LEU A 294 -15.41 -9.41 -7.01
N MET A 295 -16.22 -8.48 -7.52
CA MET A 295 -15.76 -7.14 -7.87
C MET A 295 -15.31 -6.36 -6.63
N ALA A 296 -16.05 -6.47 -5.52
CA ALA A 296 -15.67 -5.83 -4.26
C ALA A 296 -14.37 -6.44 -3.70
N ALA A 297 -14.23 -7.77 -3.73
CA ALA A 297 -13.01 -8.45 -3.29
C ALA A 297 -11.80 -8.10 -4.18
N MET A 298 -11.98 -8.03 -5.50
CA MET A 298 -10.94 -7.58 -6.44
C MET A 298 -10.53 -6.14 -6.12
N LYS A 299 -11.50 -5.25 -5.89
CA LYS A 299 -11.26 -3.86 -5.52
C LYS A 299 -10.49 -3.77 -4.20
N GLU A 300 -10.94 -4.44 -3.15
CA GLU A 300 -10.30 -4.40 -1.83
C GLU A 300 -8.84 -4.88 -1.90
N ARG A 301 -8.58 -6.00 -2.59
CA ARG A 301 -7.22 -6.48 -2.83
C ARG A 301 -6.36 -5.45 -3.57
N ALA A 302 -6.92 -4.83 -4.61
CA ALA A 302 -6.21 -3.81 -5.38
C ALA A 302 -5.90 -2.56 -4.55
N GLU A 303 -6.84 -2.11 -3.71
CA GLU A 303 -6.67 -0.99 -2.79
C GLU A 303 -5.58 -1.28 -1.75
N ILE A 304 -5.60 -2.46 -1.11
CA ILE A 304 -4.59 -2.85 -0.12
C ILE A 304 -3.19 -2.83 -0.74
N GLU A 305 -3.01 -3.43 -1.91
CA GLU A 305 -1.72 -3.45 -2.62
C GLU A 305 -1.26 -2.03 -2.97
N ALA A 306 -2.15 -1.19 -3.49
CA ALA A 306 -1.82 0.20 -3.84
C ALA A 306 -1.48 1.05 -2.61
N ILE A 307 -2.22 0.88 -1.52
CA ILE A 307 -1.99 1.58 -0.25
C ILE A 307 -0.63 1.21 0.34
N GLU A 308 -0.19 -0.04 0.23
CA GLU A 308 1.17 -0.43 0.67
C GLU A 308 2.27 0.19 -0.20
N VAL A 309 2.02 0.35 -1.50
CA VAL A 309 2.92 1.09 -2.39
C VAL A 309 3.03 2.55 -1.92
N PHE A 310 1.89 3.21 -1.69
CA PHE A 310 1.80 4.59 -1.18
C PHE A 310 2.48 4.76 0.18
N ALA A 311 2.27 3.82 1.10
CA ALA A 311 2.87 3.80 2.43
C ALA A 311 4.39 3.80 2.36
N THR A 312 4.95 3.00 1.46
CA THR A 312 6.41 2.93 1.30
C THR A 312 6.98 4.17 0.61
N ASN A 313 6.29 4.69 -0.40
CA ASN A 313 6.69 5.94 -1.05
C ASN A 313 6.69 7.11 -0.05
N LEU A 314 5.67 7.18 0.82
CA LEU A 314 5.63 8.16 1.90
C LEU A 314 6.80 7.97 2.86
N LYS A 315 7.10 6.71 3.24
CA LYS A 315 8.26 6.40 4.09
C LYS A 315 9.57 6.92 3.50
N ASP A 316 9.80 6.67 2.21
CA ASP A 316 11.00 7.14 1.52
C ASP A 316 11.09 8.68 1.51
N LEU A 317 9.98 9.38 1.25
CA LEU A 317 9.93 10.84 1.30
C LEU A 317 10.22 11.41 2.70
N LEU A 318 9.65 10.80 3.74
CA LEU A 318 9.85 11.22 5.13
C LEU A 318 11.27 10.93 5.62
N MET A 319 11.87 9.84 5.13
CA MET A 319 13.20 9.39 5.50
C MET A 319 14.30 9.91 4.56
N ALA A 320 13.96 10.83 3.64
CA ALA A 320 14.91 11.49 2.78
C ALA A 320 15.94 12.28 3.60
N ALA A 321 17.16 12.36 3.06
CA ALA A 321 18.27 13.02 3.74
C ALA A 321 17.96 14.51 3.98
N PRO A 322 18.04 15.00 5.22
CA PRO A 322 17.93 16.44 5.49
C PRO A 322 19.19 17.18 5.03
N ALA A 323 19.04 18.32 4.35
CA ALA A 323 20.19 19.18 4.03
C ALA A 323 20.78 19.88 5.28
N GLY A 324 20.01 19.89 6.37
CA GLY A 324 20.43 20.38 7.68
C GLY A 324 20.18 21.88 7.88
N PRO A 325 20.70 22.44 8.99
CA PRO A 325 20.44 23.81 9.41
C PRO A 325 21.26 24.82 8.58
N ARG A 326 20.87 25.00 7.31
CA ARG A 326 21.51 25.91 6.34
C ARG A 326 20.50 26.94 5.84
N ALA A 327 20.93 28.18 5.66
CA ALA A 327 20.05 29.22 5.15
C ALA A 327 19.59 28.85 3.73
N THR A 328 18.28 28.84 3.50
CA THR A 328 17.69 28.27 2.29
C THR A 328 16.72 29.26 1.65
N LEU A 329 16.83 29.44 0.34
CA LEU A 329 15.88 30.19 -0.47
C LEU A 329 14.97 29.20 -1.21
N GLY A 330 13.67 29.24 -0.93
CA GLY A 330 12.64 28.48 -1.64
C GLY A 330 12.09 29.24 -2.84
N LEU A 331 12.06 28.57 -3.98
CA LEU A 331 11.39 28.99 -5.21
C LEU A 331 10.21 28.05 -5.45
N ASP A 332 9.00 28.61 -5.41
CA ASP A 332 7.77 27.95 -5.84
C ASP A 332 7.42 28.42 -7.27
N PRO A 333 7.72 27.61 -8.29
CA PRO A 333 7.61 28.01 -9.68
C PRO A 333 6.21 28.47 -10.10
N GLY A 334 6.17 29.26 -11.17
CA GLY A 334 4.90 29.67 -11.77
C GLY A 334 5.11 30.51 -13.01
N LEU A 335 4.15 30.43 -13.93
CA LEU A 335 4.09 31.26 -15.14
C LEU A 335 3.31 32.54 -14.85
N ARG A 336 2.00 32.51 -15.14
CA ARG A 336 1.08 33.66 -15.03
C ARG A 336 1.04 34.32 -13.66
N THR A 337 1.14 33.53 -12.59
CA THR A 337 1.09 34.00 -11.19
C THR A 337 2.46 34.36 -10.62
N GLY A 338 3.52 34.24 -11.41
CA GLY A 338 4.90 34.45 -10.97
C GLY A 338 5.46 33.28 -10.16
N CYS A 339 6.78 33.32 -9.96
CA CYS A 339 7.51 32.43 -9.07
C CYS A 339 7.55 33.08 -7.68
N LYS A 340 7.07 32.35 -6.67
CA LYS A 340 7.07 32.85 -5.28
C LYS A 340 8.42 32.52 -4.65
N VAL A 341 8.91 33.46 -3.84
CA VAL A 341 10.23 33.39 -3.22
C VAL A 341 10.06 33.48 -1.71
N ALA A 342 10.74 32.61 -0.98
CA ALA A 342 10.86 32.69 0.47
C ALA A 342 12.30 32.43 0.89
N VAL A 343 12.81 33.19 1.86
CA VAL A 343 14.12 32.94 2.47
C VAL A 343 13.90 32.52 3.91
N VAL A 344 14.47 31.38 4.29
CA VAL A 344 14.49 30.89 5.67
C VAL A 344 15.92 30.82 6.19
N ASP A 345 16.12 31.15 7.46
CA ASP A 345 17.41 30.96 8.12
C ASP A 345 17.67 29.49 8.46
N ALA A 346 18.84 29.20 9.05
CA ALA A 346 19.23 27.86 9.49
C ALA A 346 18.25 27.18 10.48
N THR A 347 17.37 27.95 11.13
CA THR A 347 16.34 27.43 12.05
C THR A 347 14.98 27.22 11.37
N GLY A 348 14.85 27.62 10.09
CA GLY A 348 13.60 27.60 9.35
C GLY A 348 12.72 28.82 9.58
N LYS A 349 13.21 29.87 10.27
CA LYS A 349 12.49 31.13 10.43
C LYS A 349 12.47 31.89 9.11
N VAL A 350 11.31 32.37 8.70
CA VAL A 350 11.16 33.19 7.48
C VAL A 350 11.79 34.56 7.70
N LEU A 351 12.71 34.92 6.82
CA LEU A 351 13.44 36.20 6.83
C LEU A 351 12.89 37.19 5.80
N ALA A 352 12.51 36.70 4.62
CA ALA A 352 12.00 37.51 3.52
C ALA A 352 11.11 36.67 2.61
N THR A 353 10.18 37.34 1.92
CA THR A 353 9.34 36.75 0.87
C THR A 353 9.18 37.74 -0.27
N ASP A 354 9.05 37.25 -1.51
CA ASP A 354 8.77 38.09 -2.67
C ASP A 354 8.01 37.27 -3.74
N THR A 355 7.50 37.95 -4.77
CA THR A 355 6.96 37.31 -5.98
C THR A 355 7.63 37.92 -7.20
N ILE A 356 8.38 37.09 -7.92
CA ILE A 356 9.11 37.49 -9.13
C ILE A 356 8.40 36.96 -10.38
N TYR A 357 8.61 37.64 -11.51
CA TYR A 357 7.97 37.25 -12.78
C TYR A 357 9.00 37.03 -13.90
N PRO A 358 9.94 36.07 -13.74
CA PRO A 358 10.99 35.83 -14.73
C PRO A 358 10.42 35.29 -16.06
N HIS A 359 9.28 34.60 -16.02
CA HIS A 359 8.73 33.82 -17.13
C HIS A 359 7.52 34.51 -17.79
N VAL A 360 6.94 33.84 -18.79
CA VAL A 360 5.73 34.30 -19.46
C VAL A 360 4.56 34.43 -18.48
N PRO A 361 3.68 35.44 -18.65
CA PRO A 361 3.66 36.44 -19.73
C PRO A 361 4.52 37.69 -19.48
N GLN A 362 5.02 37.95 -18.28
CA GLN A 362 5.68 39.22 -17.95
C GLN A 362 7.16 39.29 -18.37
N ASN A 363 7.86 38.14 -18.43
CA ASN A 363 9.25 38.01 -18.90
C ASN A 363 10.25 39.00 -18.25
N GLN A 364 10.12 39.28 -16.95
CA GLN A 364 10.97 40.20 -16.19
C GLN A 364 12.24 39.52 -15.67
N TYR A 365 12.97 38.84 -16.56
CA TYR A 365 14.07 37.94 -16.20
C TYR A 365 15.21 38.64 -15.44
N ASP A 366 15.77 39.73 -15.98
CA ASP A 366 16.90 40.44 -15.34
C ASP A 366 16.51 41.10 -14.01
N ARG A 367 15.28 41.63 -13.91
CA ARG A 367 14.75 42.20 -12.66
C ARG A 367 14.64 41.12 -11.60
N ALA A 368 14.08 39.96 -11.96
CA ALA A 368 13.98 38.82 -11.06
C ALA A 368 15.38 38.37 -10.59
N MET A 369 16.38 38.32 -11.49
CA MET A 369 17.75 37.98 -11.12
C MET A 369 18.34 38.94 -10.09
N GLN A 370 18.17 40.24 -10.28
CA GLN A 370 18.67 41.25 -9.34
C GLN A 370 18.04 41.09 -7.95
N THR A 371 16.72 40.89 -7.89
CA THR A 371 15.99 40.65 -6.64
C THR A 371 16.51 39.42 -5.91
N VAL A 372 16.59 38.27 -6.59
CA VAL A 372 17.00 37.01 -5.96
C VAL A 372 18.48 37.06 -5.55
N ALA A 373 19.36 37.64 -6.37
CA ALA A 373 20.76 37.83 -6.01
C ALA A 373 20.93 38.71 -4.75
N ALA A 374 20.11 39.76 -4.61
CA ALA A 374 20.13 40.62 -3.44
C ALA A 374 19.70 39.85 -2.18
N LEU A 375 18.62 39.07 -2.25
CA LEU A 375 18.14 38.24 -1.14
C LEU A 375 19.19 37.19 -0.72
N ILE A 376 19.83 36.52 -1.68
CA ILE A 376 20.88 35.53 -1.42
C ILE A 376 22.04 36.16 -0.63
N LYS A 377 22.52 37.33 -1.07
CA LYS A 377 23.64 38.04 -0.44
C LYS A 377 23.26 38.61 0.93
N GLN A 378 22.07 39.20 1.05
CA GLN A 378 21.59 39.83 2.28
C GLN A 378 21.44 38.82 3.42
N HIS A 379 20.99 37.60 3.10
CA HIS A 379 20.67 36.59 4.10
C HIS A 379 21.69 35.44 4.16
N ASN A 380 22.82 35.55 3.45
CA ASN A 380 23.85 34.52 3.36
C ASN A 380 23.26 33.13 3.04
N VAL A 381 22.42 33.07 2.02
CA VAL A 381 21.77 31.83 1.60
C VAL A 381 22.83 30.85 1.13
N ASP A 382 22.72 29.59 1.56
CA ASP A 382 23.60 28.48 1.18
C ASP A 382 22.96 27.59 0.09
N LEU A 383 21.63 27.45 0.14
CA LEU A 383 20.85 26.52 -0.67
C LEU A 383 19.70 27.21 -1.38
N ILE A 384 19.40 26.79 -2.61
CA ILE A 384 18.18 27.16 -3.34
C ILE A 384 17.34 25.90 -3.50
N ALA A 385 16.19 25.85 -2.85
CA ALA A 385 15.18 24.80 -3.01
C ALA A 385 14.20 25.20 -4.12
N ILE A 386 14.02 24.35 -5.13
CA ILE A 386 13.14 24.63 -6.28
C ILE A 386 12.03 23.57 -6.32
N GLY A 387 10.77 24.00 -6.25
CA GLY A 387 9.62 23.10 -6.40
C GLY A 387 9.61 22.41 -7.77
N ASN A 388 9.17 21.16 -7.82
CA ASN A 388 9.14 20.36 -9.06
C ASN A 388 7.83 20.46 -9.87
N GLY A 389 7.02 21.49 -9.65
CA GLY A 389 5.76 21.70 -10.36
C GLY A 389 5.81 22.46 -11.66
N THR A 390 4.73 23.21 -11.92
CA THR A 390 4.56 23.95 -13.18
C THR A 390 5.57 25.07 -13.29
N ALA A 391 6.30 25.11 -14.41
CA ALA A 391 7.41 26.04 -14.67
C ALA A 391 8.69 25.78 -13.86
N SER A 392 8.80 24.62 -13.23
CA SER A 392 10.02 24.22 -12.51
C SER A 392 11.24 24.20 -13.42
N ARG A 393 11.09 23.76 -14.67
CA ARG A 393 12.13 23.78 -15.72
C ARG A 393 12.72 25.16 -15.96
N GLU A 394 11.86 26.12 -16.25
CA GLU A 394 12.26 27.49 -16.54
C GLU A 394 12.90 28.13 -15.30
N THR A 395 12.43 27.74 -14.11
CA THR A 395 12.92 28.25 -12.82
C THR A 395 14.26 27.63 -12.43
N ASP A 396 14.50 26.36 -12.74
CA ASP A 396 15.79 25.69 -12.57
C ASP A 396 16.87 26.29 -13.48
N ALA A 397 16.53 26.52 -14.76
CA ALA A 397 17.40 27.22 -15.70
C ALA A 397 17.71 28.65 -15.23
N PHE A 398 16.70 29.37 -14.75
CA PHE A 398 16.87 30.70 -14.15
C PHE A 398 17.82 30.67 -12.94
N ALA A 399 17.68 29.70 -12.04
CA ALA A 399 18.55 29.56 -10.87
C ALA A 399 19.99 29.20 -11.27
N ALA A 400 20.18 28.33 -12.26
CA ALA A 400 21.50 27.98 -12.80
C ALA A 400 22.22 29.21 -13.37
N ASP A 401 21.50 30.00 -14.18
CA ASP A 401 22.01 31.21 -14.80
C ASP A 401 22.30 32.30 -13.75
N LEU A 402 21.46 32.43 -12.72
CA LEU A 402 21.66 33.32 -11.58
C LEU A 402 22.96 33.02 -10.83
N ILE A 403 23.21 31.73 -10.55
CA ILE A 403 24.41 31.27 -9.86
C ILE A 403 25.65 31.62 -10.69
N LYS A 404 25.61 31.30 -12.00
CA LYS A 404 26.73 31.51 -12.92
C LYS A 404 27.05 32.99 -13.13
N ARG A 405 26.04 33.81 -13.45
CA ARG A 405 26.21 35.27 -13.69
C ARG A 405 26.56 36.02 -12.41
N GLY A 406 25.98 35.61 -11.29
CA GLY A 406 26.19 36.24 -9.98
C GLY A 406 27.45 35.80 -9.25
N ASN A 407 28.17 34.78 -9.75
CA ASN A 407 29.28 34.10 -9.08
C ASN A 407 28.95 33.75 -7.62
N LEU A 408 27.75 33.21 -7.40
CA LEU A 408 27.20 32.93 -6.07
C LEU A 408 27.66 31.54 -5.60
N LYS A 409 28.06 31.43 -4.33
CA LYS A 409 28.47 30.16 -3.71
C LYS A 409 27.25 29.44 -3.10
N VAL A 410 26.25 29.15 -3.92
CA VAL A 410 25.01 28.48 -3.49
C VAL A 410 24.76 27.24 -4.32
N GLN A 411 24.09 26.25 -3.74
CA GLN A 411 23.72 25.01 -4.42
C GLN A 411 22.21 25.01 -4.69
N LYS A 412 21.81 24.74 -5.94
CA LYS A 412 20.39 24.55 -6.29
C LYS A 412 20.01 23.08 -6.16
N ILE A 413 18.83 22.80 -5.59
CA ILE A 413 18.29 21.45 -5.41
C ILE A 413 16.80 21.46 -5.76
N MET A 414 16.40 20.47 -6.55
CA MET A 414 15.00 20.19 -6.84
C MET A 414 14.35 19.51 -5.64
N VAL A 415 13.16 19.96 -5.27
CA VAL A 415 12.40 19.47 -4.12
C VAL A 415 10.99 19.16 -4.58
N SER A 416 10.43 18.04 -4.11
CA SER A 416 9.02 17.73 -4.34
C SER A 416 8.14 18.84 -3.77
N GLU A 417 7.19 19.36 -4.54
CA GLU A 417 6.16 20.28 -4.05
C GLU A 417 4.88 19.56 -3.58
N ALA A 418 4.88 18.23 -3.56
CA ALA A 418 3.71 17.43 -3.19
C ALA A 418 3.16 17.89 -1.83
N GLY A 419 1.88 18.27 -1.79
CA GLY A 419 1.21 18.77 -0.59
C GLY A 419 1.56 20.20 -0.17
N ALA A 420 2.46 20.93 -0.85
CA ALA A 420 2.79 22.32 -0.50
C ALA A 420 1.59 23.26 -0.65
N SER A 421 0.76 23.06 -1.69
CA SER A 421 -0.49 23.82 -1.87
C SER A 421 -1.56 23.45 -0.84
N VAL A 422 -1.56 22.19 -0.35
CA VAL A 422 -2.47 21.76 0.73
C VAL A 422 -2.04 22.40 2.05
N TYR A 423 -0.74 22.39 2.33
CA TYR A 423 -0.18 23.10 3.48
C TYR A 423 -0.53 24.60 3.43
N SER A 424 -0.29 25.28 2.32
CA SER A 424 -0.46 26.73 2.23
C SER A 424 -1.89 27.20 2.54
N ALA A 425 -2.88 26.40 2.11
CA ALA A 425 -4.30 26.63 2.37
C ALA A 425 -4.79 26.10 3.72
N SER A 426 -3.95 25.42 4.51
CA SER A 426 -4.33 24.82 5.79
C SER A 426 -4.50 25.86 6.90
N GLU A 427 -5.32 25.51 7.90
CA GLU A 427 -5.44 26.30 9.13
C GLU A 427 -4.11 26.41 9.88
N LEU A 428 -3.27 25.38 9.83
CA LEU A 428 -1.95 25.39 10.45
C LEU A 428 -1.05 26.46 9.82
N ALA A 429 -0.97 26.52 8.49
CA ALA A 429 -0.17 27.54 7.81
C ALA A 429 -0.77 28.94 8.01
N ALA A 430 -2.09 29.07 8.11
CA ALA A 430 -2.74 30.34 8.44
C ALA A 430 -2.38 30.82 9.87
N LYS A 431 -2.20 29.90 10.83
CA LYS A 431 -1.72 30.22 12.18
C LYS A 431 -0.22 30.53 12.21
N GLU A 432 0.60 29.79 11.45
CA GLU A 432 2.05 30.07 11.34
C GLU A 432 2.31 31.43 10.66
N PHE A 433 1.50 31.79 9.67
CA PHE A 433 1.68 33.00 8.87
C PHE A 433 0.38 33.80 8.63
N PRO A 434 -0.20 34.44 9.66
CA PRO A 434 -1.50 35.11 9.56
C PRO A 434 -1.55 36.23 8.52
N ASN A 435 -0.45 36.96 8.37
CA ASN A 435 -0.33 38.13 7.49
C ASN A 435 0.36 37.82 6.15
N MET A 436 0.62 36.54 5.86
CA MET A 436 1.27 36.12 4.61
C MET A 436 0.21 35.62 3.63
N ASP A 437 0.31 36.06 2.37
CA ASP A 437 -0.52 35.56 1.29
C ASP A 437 -0.37 34.03 1.11
N VAL A 438 -1.47 33.36 0.76
CA VAL A 438 -1.52 31.90 0.62
C VAL A 438 -0.50 31.40 -0.39
N SER A 439 -0.25 32.12 -1.48
CA SER A 439 0.71 31.70 -2.51
C SER A 439 2.16 31.67 -2.02
N LEU A 440 2.54 32.55 -1.07
CA LEU A 440 3.90 32.63 -0.54
C LEU A 440 4.22 31.53 0.47
N ARG A 441 3.20 31.02 1.18
CA ARG A 441 3.37 29.94 2.17
C ARG A 441 3.88 28.65 1.54
N GLY A 442 3.55 28.40 0.26
CA GLY A 442 4.08 27.27 -0.50
C GLY A 442 5.60 27.32 -0.65
N ALA A 443 6.15 28.49 -0.99
CA ALA A 443 7.60 28.70 -1.10
C ALA A 443 8.33 28.51 0.24
N VAL A 444 7.71 28.90 1.35
CA VAL A 444 8.24 28.62 2.70
C VAL A 444 8.32 27.12 2.96
N SER A 445 7.28 26.37 2.60
CA SER A 445 7.26 24.91 2.76
C SER A 445 8.33 24.22 1.91
N ILE A 446 8.53 24.66 0.66
CA ILE A 446 9.60 24.14 -0.21
C ILE A 446 10.99 24.38 0.42
N ALA A 447 11.24 25.57 0.95
CA ALA A 447 12.52 25.88 1.60
C ALA A 447 12.78 25.00 2.83
N ARG A 448 11.79 24.89 3.73
CA ARG A 448 11.91 24.10 4.97
C ARG A 448 12.01 22.60 4.71
N ARG A 449 11.34 22.10 3.67
CA ARG A 449 11.40 20.69 3.26
C ARG A 449 12.79 20.26 2.83
N LEU A 450 13.58 21.15 2.21
CA LEU A 450 14.99 20.85 1.92
C LEU A 450 15.83 20.75 3.20
N GLN A 451 15.59 21.63 4.17
CA GLN A 451 16.31 21.62 5.46
C GLN A 451 16.04 20.32 6.22
N ASP A 452 14.76 19.97 6.40
CA ASP A 452 14.33 18.70 6.98
C ASP A 452 12.98 18.25 6.40
N PRO A 453 12.96 17.23 5.51
CA PRO A 453 11.73 16.73 4.90
C PRO A 453 10.71 16.24 5.94
N LEU A 454 11.17 15.53 6.98
CA LEU A 454 10.30 14.96 8.01
C LEU A 454 9.58 16.07 8.78
N ALA A 455 10.33 17.07 9.26
CA ALA A 455 9.78 18.13 10.10
C ALA A 455 8.75 19.02 9.38
N GLU A 456 8.85 19.13 8.05
CA GLU A 456 7.92 19.92 7.24
C GLU A 456 6.74 19.08 6.72
N LEU A 457 6.97 17.84 6.25
CA LEU A 457 5.91 16.99 5.70
C LEU A 457 4.88 16.55 6.77
N VAL A 458 5.27 16.40 8.04
CA VAL A 458 4.35 16.05 9.15
C VAL A 458 3.27 17.11 9.41
N LYS A 459 3.44 18.33 8.88
CA LYS A 459 2.47 19.42 8.97
C LYS A 459 1.29 19.26 8.00
N ILE A 460 1.41 18.33 7.05
CA ILE A 460 0.41 18.04 6.04
C ILE A 460 -0.35 16.78 6.46
N ASP A 461 -1.65 16.73 6.16
CA ASP A 461 -2.41 15.49 6.28
C ASP A 461 -1.76 14.41 5.39
N PRO A 462 -1.31 13.27 5.93
CA PRO A 462 -0.50 12.31 5.17
C PRO A 462 -1.17 11.82 3.89
N LYS A 463 -2.51 11.66 3.87
CA LYS A 463 -3.27 11.27 2.67
C LYS A 463 -3.35 12.36 1.60
N SER A 464 -2.98 13.60 1.94
CA SER A 464 -2.92 14.72 1.00
C SER A 464 -1.52 14.92 0.41
N ILE A 465 -0.52 14.18 0.89
CA ILE A 465 0.78 14.09 0.25
C ILE A 465 0.62 13.15 -0.94
N GLY A 466 0.80 13.65 -2.17
CA GLY A 466 0.68 12.85 -3.38
C GLY A 466 1.83 11.84 -3.47
N VAL A 467 1.55 10.57 -3.19
CA VAL A 467 2.54 9.48 -3.11
C VAL A 467 2.29 8.36 -4.12
N GLY A 468 1.27 8.49 -4.97
CA GLY A 468 1.09 7.60 -6.11
C GLY A 468 -0.14 7.90 -6.96
N GLN A 469 -0.22 7.22 -8.11
CA GLN A 469 -1.38 7.29 -8.99
C GLN A 469 -2.58 6.62 -8.34
N TYR A 470 -3.79 7.11 -8.64
CA TYR A 470 -5.06 6.59 -8.12
C TYR A 470 -5.24 6.67 -6.59
N GLN A 471 -4.43 7.47 -5.89
CA GLN A 471 -4.54 7.68 -4.43
C GLN A 471 -5.92 8.20 -3.99
N HIS A 472 -6.62 8.95 -4.85
CA HIS A 472 -7.98 9.42 -4.57
C HIS A 472 -9.06 8.37 -4.89
N ASP A 473 -8.70 7.31 -5.62
CA ASP A 473 -9.62 6.26 -6.06
C ASP A 473 -9.68 5.07 -5.09
N VAL A 474 -8.75 5.00 -4.13
CA VAL A 474 -8.74 3.98 -3.06
C VAL A 474 -9.56 4.42 -1.84
N SER A 475 -9.88 3.48 -0.96
CA SER A 475 -10.50 3.74 0.34
C SER A 475 -9.70 4.76 1.18
N GLN A 476 -10.28 5.94 1.36
CA GLN A 476 -9.64 7.06 2.07
C GLN A 476 -9.46 6.79 3.57
N SER A 477 -10.28 5.93 4.17
CA SER A 477 -10.13 5.54 5.58
C SER A 477 -8.96 4.59 5.78
N MET A 478 -8.82 3.57 4.91
CA MET A 478 -7.69 2.65 4.94
C MET A 478 -6.38 3.38 4.62
N LEU A 479 -6.40 4.27 3.63
CA LEU A 479 -5.27 5.11 3.27
C LEU A 479 -4.81 5.98 4.45
N ALA A 480 -5.73 6.73 5.07
CA ALA A 480 -5.40 7.59 6.20
C ALA A 480 -4.75 6.80 7.35
N LYS A 481 -5.39 5.70 7.79
CA LYS A 481 -4.88 4.85 8.87
C LYS A 481 -3.48 4.33 8.57
N ARG A 482 -3.23 3.87 7.33
CA ARG A 482 -1.92 3.32 6.95
C ARG A 482 -0.84 4.39 6.86
N LEU A 483 -1.13 5.54 6.24
CA LEU A 483 -0.16 6.61 6.10
C LEU A 483 0.16 7.29 7.45
N ASP A 484 -0.83 7.42 8.34
CA ASP A 484 -0.59 7.89 9.71
C ASP A 484 0.37 6.97 10.47
N ALA A 485 0.21 5.65 10.32
CA ALA A 485 1.13 4.67 10.92
C ALA A 485 2.56 4.81 10.38
N VAL A 486 2.73 5.06 9.07
CA VAL A 486 4.05 5.32 8.47
C VAL A 486 4.68 6.58 9.05
N VAL A 487 3.90 7.65 9.22
CA VAL A 487 4.40 8.90 9.81
C VAL A 487 4.83 8.68 11.25
N GLU A 488 4.04 7.95 12.04
CA GLU A 488 4.39 7.57 13.41
C GLU A 488 5.71 6.76 13.41
N ASP A 489 5.84 5.75 12.56
CA ASP A 489 7.07 4.95 12.45
C ASP A 489 8.30 5.82 12.13
N CYS A 490 8.21 6.69 11.12
CA CYS A 490 9.32 7.55 10.70
C CYS A 490 9.73 8.55 11.80
N VAL A 491 8.75 9.22 12.42
CA VAL A 491 9.02 10.23 13.47
C VAL A 491 9.68 9.58 14.68
N ASN A 492 9.18 8.42 15.12
CA ASN A 492 9.74 7.73 16.28
C ASN A 492 11.07 7.03 15.94
N ALA A 493 11.28 6.60 14.69
CA ALA A 493 12.58 6.11 14.21
C ALA A 493 13.66 7.18 14.32
N VAL A 494 13.38 8.41 13.85
CA VAL A 494 14.34 9.53 13.90
C VAL A 494 14.47 10.11 15.31
N GLY A 495 13.38 10.18 16.06
CA GLY A 495 13.31 10.86 17.35
C GLY A 495 13.27 12.38 17.20
N VAL A 496 12.80 13.08 18.23
CA VAL A 496 12.43 14.50 18.12
C VAL A 496 13.12 15.31 19.21
N ASP A 497 13.82 16.39 18.86
CA ASP A 497 14.30 17.34 19.86
C ASP A 497 13.13 18.19 20.39
N VAL A 498 12.79 17.99 21.65
CA VAL A 498 11.63 18.62 22.28
C VAL A 498 11.75 20.16 22.36
N ASN A 499 12.97 20.68 22.35
CA ASN A 499 13.21 22.12 22.46
C ASN A 499 13.06 22.86 21.14
N THR A 500 13.05 22.17 20.00
CA THR A 500 12.97 22.79 18.67
C THR A 500 11.75 22.32 17.87
N ALA A 501 11.20 21.16 18.21
CA ALA A 501 10.07 20.59 17.50
C ALA A 501 8.80 21.47 17.53
N SER A 502 8.07 21.41 16.42
CA SER A 502 6.73 21.98 16.31
C SER A 502 5.70 21.06 17.00
N ALA A 503 4.54 21.62 17.37
CA ALA A 503 3.43 20.83 17.87
C ALA A 503 2.97 19.75 16.87
N ALA A 504 3.05 20.02 15.56
CA ALA A 504 2.72 19.06 14.51
C ALA A 504 3.65 17.83 14.54
N LEU A 505 4.96 18.04 14.69
CA LEU A 505 5.93 16.95 14.80
C LEU A 505 5.75 16.17 16.12
N LEU A 506 5.57 16.87 17.24
CA LEU A 506 5.33 16.25 18.55
C LEU A 506 4.06 15.40 18.57
N THR A 507 3.01 15.77 17.84
CA THR A 507 1.76 14.99 17.75
C THR A 507 1.99 13.59 17.18
N ARG A 508 3.09 13.37 16.44
CA ARG A 508 3.44 12.08 15.83
C ARG A 508 4.35 11.22 16.70
N VAL A 509 4.77 11.72 17.86
CA VAL A 509 5.57 10.96 18.83
C VAL A 509 4.67 9.99 19.59
N ALA A 510 5.16 8.77 19.77
CA ALA A 510 4.47 7.71 20.51
C ALA A 510 3.95 8.21 21.87
N GLY A 511 2.65 8.02 22.12
CA GLY A 511 2.00 8.41 23.37
C GLY A 511 1.65 9.89 23.50
N LEU A 512 1.92 10.72 22.48
CA LEU A 512 1.48 12.11 22.45
C LEU A 512 0.22 12.27 21.59
N SER A 513 -0.65 13.17 22.03
CA SER A 513 -1.81 13.65 21.28
C SER A 513 -1.62 15.11 20.88
N THR A 514 -2.46 15.65 20.00
CA THR A 514 -2.43 17.06 19.61
C THR A 514 -2.44 18.00 20.83
N THR A 515 -3.24 17.67 21.86
CA THR A 515 -3.30 18.46 23.09
C THR A 515 -2.00 18.39 23.89
N LEU A 516 -1.40 17.20 24.04
CA LEU A 516 -0.13 17.07 24.76
C LEU A 516 1.02 17.74 24.02
N ALA A 517 1.06 17.64 22.69
CA ALA A 517 2.03 18.30 21.86
C ALA A 517 1.98 19.83 22.02
N GLN A 518 0.77 20.41 22.03
CA GLN A 518 0.60 21.85 22.29
C GLN A 518 1.03 22.22 23.71
N ASN A 519 0.63 21.46 24.73
CA ASN A 519 1.03 21.72 26.12
C ASN A 519 2.55 21.68 26.31
N ILE A 520 3.28 20.82 25.59
CA ILE A 520 4.74 20.78 25.63
C ILE A 520 5.34 22.07 25.06
N VAL A 521 4.80 22.55 23.93
CA VAL A 521 5.22 23.82 23.31
C VAL A 521 4.91 25.00 24.22
N ASP A 522 3.69 25.09 24.76
CA ASP A 522 3.28 26.16 25.67
C ASP A 522 4.16 26.18 26.92
N PHE A 523 4.42 25.00 27.50
CA PHE A 523 5.30 24.88 28.66
C PHE A 523 6.72 25.38 28.35
N ARG A 524 7.27 25.03 27.18
CA ARG A 524 8.59 25.48 26.72
C ARG A 524 8.63 27.00 26.52
N ASP A 525 7.57 27.56 25.96
CA ASP A 525 7.49 28.99 25.67
C ASP A 525 7.34 29.82 26.97
N GLU A 526 6.63 29.29 27.98
CA GLU A 526 6.46 29.93 29.29
C GLU A 526 7.65 29.75 30.24
N ASN A 527 8.24 28.55 30.28
CA ASN A 527 9.24 28.17 31.29
C ASN A 527 10.68 28.12 30.73
N GLY A 528 10.84 28.33 29.42
CA GLY A 528 12.09 28.15 28.70
C GLY A 528 12.37 26.69 28.33
N ARG A 529 13.59 26.45 27.84
CA ARG A 529 14.01 25.11 27.36
C ARG A 529 13.93 24.04 28.45
N PHE A 530 13.61 22.81 28.03
CA PHE A 530 13.78 21.62 28.86
C PHE A 530 15.27 21.29 29.02
N ASP A 531 15.69 21.08 30.26
CA ASP A 531 17.07 20.75 30.65
C ASP A 531 17.27 19.25 30.96
N SER A 532 16.18 18.52 31.13
CA SER A 532 16.16 17.08 31.41
C SER A 532 14.81 16.46 31.06
N ARG A 533 14.78 15.17 30.71
CA ARG A 533 13.52 14.46 30.43
C ARG A 533 12.59 14.46 31.64
N THR A 534 13.14 14.45 32.85
CA THR A 534 12.34 14.52 34.08
C THR A 534 11.50 15.79 34.20
N THR A 535 11.93 16.90 33.56
CA THR A 535 11.18 18.15 33.53
C THR A 535 9.86 18.01 32.74
N LEU A 536 9.78 17.09 31.77
CA LEU A 536 8.55 16.82 31.01
C LEU A 536 7.38 16.36 31.89
N LYS A 537 7.66 15.74 33.04
CA LYS A 537 6.61 15.33 34.01
C LYS A 537 5.85 16.51 34.62
N LYS A 538 6.35 17.74 34.46
CA LYS A 538 5.69 18.98 34.91
C LYS A 538 4.73 19.54 33.84
N VAL A 539 4.74 19.02 32.62
CA VAL A 539 3.85 19.47 31.55
C VAL A 539 2.40 19.09 31.89
N PRO A 540 1.44 20.02 31.77
CA PRO A 540 0.05 19.75 32.07
C PRO A 540 -0.49 18.54 31.29
N ARG A 541 -1.21 17.65 32.00
CA ARG A 541 -1.82 16.41 31.47
C ARG A 541 -0.85 15.34 30.97
N LEU A 542 0.47 15.54 31.06
CA LEU A 542 1.47 14.53 30.74
C LEU A 542 1.61 13.56 31.93
N GLY A 543 0.76 12.54 31.95
CA GLY A 543 0.73 11.52 33.00
C GLY A 543 1.86 10.48 32.89
N PRO A 544 2.03 9.60 33.90
CA PRO A 544 3.10 8.61 33.92
C PRO A 544 3.13 7.67 32.70
N LYS A 545 1.95 7.24 32.21
CA LYS A 545 1.86 6.36 31.02
C LYS A 545 2.28 7.09 29.75
N ALA A 546 1.80 8.32 29.54
CA ALA A 546 2.22 9.14 28.40
C ALA A 546 3.73 9.42 28.43
N PHE A 547 4.28 9.71 29.61
CA PHE A 547 5.73 9.86 29.79
C PHE A 547 6.50 8.59 29.44
N GLU A 548 6.06 7.42 29.92
CA GLU A 548 6.65 6.12 29.55
C GLU A 548 6.66 5.95 28.02
N GLN A 549 5.54 6.22 27.35
CA GLN A 549 5.46 6.02 25.91
C GLN A 549 6.35 6.98 25.11
N CYS A 550 6.48 8.25 25.53
CA CYS A 550 7.13 9.29 24.71
C CYS A 550 8.60 9.55 25.07
N ALA A 551 9.03 9.28 26.31
CA ALA A 551 10.29 9.81 26.83
C ALA A 551 11.51 9.34 26.04
N GLY A 552 11.55 8.08 25.59
CA GLY A 552 12.65 7.56 24.79
C GLY A 552 12.73 8.10 23.36
N PHE A 553 11.67 8.75 22.87
CA PHE A 553 11.60 9.34 21.53
C PHE A 553 11.83 10.85 21.54
N LEU A 554 11.64 11.49 22.70
CA LEU A 554 11.96 12.90 22.91
C LEU A 554 13.43 13.05 23.33
N ARG A 555 14.19 13.84 22.58
CA ARG A 555 15.60 14.15 22.83
C ARG A 555 15.73 15.55 23.42
N ILE A 556 16.74 15.73 24.26
CA ILE A 556 17.16 17.03 24.78
C ILE A 556 18.64 17.18 24.48
N MET A 557 18.93 17.97 23.45
CA MET A 557 20.30 18.30 23.06
C MET A 557 20.91 19.22 24.11
N ASP A 558 22.18 18.97 24.47
CA ASP A 558 22.93 19.75 25.47
C ASP A 558 22.23 19.89 26.84
N GLY A 559 21.48 18.87 27.24
CA GLY A 559 20.83 18.79 28.55
C GLY A 559 21.77 18.48 29.73
N LYS A 560 21.25 18.49 30.95
CA LYS A 560 22.01 18.15 32.18
C LYS A 560 22.46 16.69 32.19
N ASN A 561 21.63 15.78 31.69
CA ASN A 561 21.95 14.37 31.57
C ASN A 561 22.32 14.06 30.12
N PRO A 562 23.55 13.60 29.82
CA PRO A 562 23.96 13.32 28.45
C PRO A 562 23.18 12.18 27.79
N LEU A 563 22.51 11.31 28.56
CA LEU A 563 21.67 10.25 28.02
C LEU A 563 20.37 10.75 27.40
N ASP A 564 19.92 11.97 27.76
CA ASP A 564 18.69 12.55 27.22
C ASP A 564 18.82 12.91 25.72
N ALA A 565 20.04 12.93 25.17
CA ALA A 565 20.30 13.09 23.73
C ALA A 565 20.24 11.76 22.94
N SER A 566 20.16 10.62 23.64
CA SER A 566 20.13 9.27 23.06
C SER A 566 18.73 8.68 23.00
N SER A 567 18.58 7.53 22.34
CA SER A 567 17.35 6.73 22.39
C SER A 567 17.26 5.83 23.64
N VAL A 568 18.20 5.91 24.59
CA VAL A 568 18.12 5.15 25.84
C VAL A 568 16.92 5.64 26.65
N HIS A 569 15.99 4.76 26.98
CA HIS A 569 14.80 5.13 27.76
C HIS A 569 15.18 5.45 29.22
N PRO A 570 14.52 6.42 29.89
CA PRO A 570 14.80 6.74 31.29
C PRO A 570 14.68 5.57 32.27
N GLU A 571 13.85 4.57 31.96
CA GLU A 571 13.73 3.34 32.76
C GLU A 571 15.04 2.54 32.81
N ALA A 572 15.89 2.65 31.79
CA ALA A 572 17.15 1.94 31.66
C ALA A 572 18.38 2.77 32.05
N TYR A 573 18.22 3.99 32.59
CA TYR A 573 19.33 4.78 33.11
C TYR A 573 20.15 4.07 34.19
N PRO A 574 19.55 3.27 35.11
CA PRO A 574 20.30 2.48 36.07
C PRO A 574 21.27 1.48 35.40
N VAL A 575 20.90 0.90 34.24
CA VAL A 575 21.77 -0.04 33.49
C VAL A 575 23.03 0.68 33.00
N VAL A 576 22.88 1.87 32.41
CA VAL A 576 24.03 2.67 31.96
C VAL A 576 24.92 3.06 33.15
N LYS A 577 24.30 3.39 34.29
CA LYS A 577 25.04 3.69 35.52
C LYS A 577 25.84 2.49 36.01
N ALA A 578 25.27 1.29 35.98
CA ALA A 578 25.96 0.05 36.33
C ALA A 578 27.14 -0.24 35.37
N ILE A 579 26.98 0.02 34.06
CA ILE A 579 28.09 -0.05 33.09
C ILE A 579 29.21 0.91 33.47
N ALA A 580 28.88 2.17 33.79
CA ALA A 580 29.85 3.17 34.23
C ALA A 580 30.57 2.75 35.53
N GLU A 581 29.83 2.35 36.56
CA GLU A 581 30.36 1.98 37.87
C GLU A 581 31.27 0.75 37.80
N LYS A 582 30.84 -0.32 37.11
CA LYS A 582 31.61 -1.58 36.97
C LYS A 582 32.95 -1.37 36.24
N ASN A 583 33.02 -0.37 35.38
CA ASN A 583 34.22 -0.05 34.59
C ASN A 583 34.95 1.21 35.09
N GLN A 584 34.54 1.78 36.22
CA GLN A 584 35.14 2.97 36.84
C GLN A 584 35.26 4.15 35.87
N LYS A 585 34.27 4.33 34.99
CA LYS A 585 34.20 5.43 34.02
C LYS A 585 33.01 6.33 34.33
N ALA A 586 33.14 7.63 34.08
CA ALA A 586 31.99 8.53 34.07
C ALA A 586 31.11 8.25 32.85
N VAL A 587 29.79 8.39 32.97
CA VAL A 587 28.84 8.17 31.85
C VAL A 587 29.22 8.98 30.61
N LYS A 588 29.62 10.25 30.79
CA LYS A 588 30.06 11.11 29.68
C LYS A 588 31.31 10.59 28.95
N ALA A 589 32.17 9.84 29.64
CA ALA A 589 33.38 9.24 29.06
C ALA A 589 33.10 7.92 28.33
N LEU A 590 31.92 7.32 28.51
CA LEU A 590 31.49 6.15 27.73
C LEU A 590 31.01 6.54 26.33
N ILE A 591 30.40 7.72 26.23
CA ILE A 591 29.75 8.18 25.00
C ILE A 591 30.79 8.41 23.90
N GLY A 592 30.63 7.71 22.77
CA GLY A 592 31.55 7.78 21.64
C GLY A 592 32.86 6.99 21.79
N ASP A 593 33.08 6.28 22.90
CA ASP A 593 34.25 5.40 23.06
C ASP A 593 34.01 4.05 22.38
N SER A 594 34.00 4.06 21.04
CA SER A 594 33.71 2.88 20.22
C SER A 594 34.63 1.69 20.52
N SER A 595 35.88 1.97 20.90
CA SER A 595 36.88 0.94 21.19
C SER A 595 36.51 0.13 22.44
N PHE A 596 36.11 0.84 23.49
CA PHE A 596 35.68 0.25 24.74
C PHE A 596 34.31 -0.43 24.63
N LEU A 597 33.34 0.26 24.03
CA LEU A 597 31.95 -0.22 23.93
C LEU A 597 31.84 -1.54 23.15
N LYS A 598 32.64 -1.71 22.08
CA LYS A 598 32.70 -2.98 21.33
C LYS A 598 33.26 -4.15 22.14
N GLY A 599 34.05 -3.88 23.18
CA GLY A 599 34.59 -4.90 24.08
C GLY A 599 33.62 -5.36 25.17
N LEU A 600 32.49 -4.66 25.34
CA LEU A 600 31.48 -5.01 26.34
C LEU A 600 30.64 -6.20 25.87
N ARG A 601 30.32 -7.10 26.82
CA ARG A 601 29.33 -8.16 26.60
C ARG A 601 28.03 -7.75 27.26
N ALA A 602 26.95 -7.68 26.49
CA ALA A 602 25.64 -7.25 26.98
C ALA A 602 25.14 -8.10 28.18
N VAL A 603 25.39 -9.41 28.15
CA VAL A 603 25.02 -10.36 29.23
C VAL A 603 25.58 -9.98 30.61
N ASP A 604 26.68 -9.23 30.66
CA ASP A 604 27.32 -8.84 31.93
C ASP A 604 26.57 -7.70 32.65
N TYR A 605 25.52 -7.14 32.03
CA TYR A 605 24.75 -5.99 32.50
C TYR A 605 23.23 -6.20 32.39
N THR A 606 22.77 -7.44 32.17
CA THR A 606 21.34 -7.77 32.18
C THR A 606 20.81 -7.93 33.60
N ASP A 607 19.52 -7.69 33.79
CA ASP A 607 18.79 -7.97 35.03
C ASP A 607 17.43 -8.63 34.74
N GLU A 608 16.55 -8.72 35.75
CA GLU A 608 15.22 -9.32 35.62
C GLU A 608 14.27 -8.55 34.68
N HIS A 609 14.54 -7.26 34.44
CA HIS A 609 13.70 -6.35 33.65
C HIS A 609 14.31 -6.09 32.25
N PHE A 610 15.65 -5.98 32.17
CA PHE A 610 16.38 -5.64 30.95
C PHE A 610 17.28 -6.80 30.50
N GLY A 611 16.88 -7.44 29.40
CA GLY A 611 17.60 -8.55 28.80
C GLY A 611 18.71 -8.12 27.84
N VAL A 612 19.31 -9.12 27.20
CA VAL A 612 20.38 -8.93 26.21
C VAL A 612 19.99 -7.98 25.07
N PRO A 613 18.77 -8.03 24.49
CA PRO A 613 18.38 -7.11 23.41
C PRO A 613 18.47 -5.63 23.83
N THR A 614 17.85 -5.27 24.96
CA THR A 614 17.86 -3.89 25.47
C THR A 614 19.27 -3.41 25.78
N VAL A 615 20.07 -4.21 26.50
CA VAL A 615 21.44 -3.83 26.84
C VAL A 615 22.31 -3.66 25.60
N THR A 616 22.13 -4.52 24.58
CA THR A 616 22.85 -4.41 23.32
C THR A 616 22.52 -3.10 22.59
N ASP A 617 21.26 -2.70 22.59
CA ASP A 617 20.85 -1.44 21.97
C ASP A 617 21.30 -0.22 22.77
N ILE A 618 21.34 -0.30 24.10
CA ILE A 618 21.96 0.71 24.96
C ILE A 618 23.43 0.90 24.61
N ILE A 619 24.21 -0.18 24.44
CA ILE A 619 25.63 -0.10 24.08
C ILE A 619 25.80 0.57 22.71
N LYS A 620 24.94 0.25 21.72
CA LYS A 620 24.95 0.91 20.41
C LYS A 620 24.61 2.40 20.50
N GLU A 621 23.63 2.76 21.32
CA GLU A 621 23.26 4.17 21.56
C GLU A 621 24.36 4.94 22.27
N LEU A 622 25.10 4.33 23.19
CA LEU A 622 26.27 4.98 23.81
C LEU A 622 27.40 5.24 22.79
N ASP A 623 27.54 4.39 21.75
CA ASP A 623 28.53 4.59 20.70
C ASP A 623 28.20 5.80 19.83
N LYS A 624 26.93 5.93 19.42
CA LYS A 624 26.43 7.03 18.59
C LYS A 624 25.06 7.50 19.09
N PRO A 625 25.00 8.37 20.12
CA PRO A 625 23.74 8.80 20.72
C PRO A 625 22.82 9.48 19.73
N GLY A 626 21.57 9.02 19.65
CA GLY A 626 20.55 9.67 18.84
C GLY A 626 20.92 9.72 17.35
N ARG A 627 21.65 8.70 16.88
CA ARG A 627 22.06 8.56 15.48
C ARG A 627 20.82 8.67 14.59
N ASP A 628 20.83 9.63 13.67
CA ASP A 628 19.78 9.76 12.67
C ASP A 628 19.79 8.52 11.75
N PRO A 629 18.67 7.79 11.61
CA PRO A 629 18.57 6.64 10.71
C PRO A 629 18.52 7.02 9.22
N ARG A 630 18.34 8.31 8.89
CA ARG A 630 18.29 8.82 7.51
C ARG A 630 19.68 8.86 6.87
N PRO A 631 19.77 8.79 5.53
CA PRO A 631 21.04 8.87 4.82
C PRO A 631 21.67 10.26 4.92
N GLU A 632 22.98 10.34 4.66
CA GLU A 632 23.67 11.62 4.49
C GLU A 632 23.24 12.31 3.20
N PHE A 633 23.09 13.63 3.26
CA PHE A 633 22.64 14.45 2.13
C PHE A 633 23.65 14.44 0.98
N LYS A 634 23.18 14.15 -0.23
CA LYS A 634 23.94 14.17 -1.50
C LYS A 634 23.12 14.82 -2.60
N THR A 635 23.78 15.49 -3.53
CA THR A 635 23.15 16.18 -4.67
C THR A 635 23.36 15.40 -5.97
N ALA A 636 22.29 15.19 -6.74
CA ALA A 636 22.35 14.63 -8.10
C ALA A 636 22.84 15.69 -9.11
N THR A 637 23.50 15.26 -10.18
CA THR A 637 23.97 16.14 -11.26
C THR A 637 23.27 15.77 -12.57
N PHE A 638 22.30 16.59 -13.00
CA PHE A 638 21.62 16.42 -14.29
C PHE A 638 22.52 16.82 -15.47
N ALA A 639 22.30 16.20 -16.63
CA ALA A 639 23.05 16.50 -17.85
C ALA A 639 22.72 17.91 -18.40
N GLU A 640 23.74 18.69 -18.77
CA GLU A 640 23.56 20.04 -19.32
C GLU A 640 22.87 20.00 -20.70
N GLY A 641 21.87 20.85 -20.91
CA GLY A 641 21.21 21.06 -22.20
C GLY A 641 19.99 20.18 -22.50
N ILE A 642 19.63 19.25 -21.60
CA ILE A 642 18.44 18.39 -21.74
C ILE A 642 17.36 18.87 -20.78
N HIS A 643 16.28 19.46 -21.33
CA HIS A 643 15.24 20.11 -20.51
C HIS A 643 13.81 19.72 -20.91
N ASN A 644 13.59 19.26 -22.14
CA ASN A 644 12.30 18.79 -22.64
C ASN A 644 12.33 17.32 -23.01
N VAL A 645 11.13 16.72 -23.07
CA VAL A 645 10.90 15.42 -23.71
C VAL A 645 11.38 15.43 -25.18
N SER A 646 11.27 16.56 -25.89
CA SER A 646 11.75 16.72 -27.27
C SER A 646 13.27 16.72 -27.41
N ASP A 647 13.99 16.99 -26.31
CA ASP A 647 15.46 17.04 -26.30
C ASP A 647 16.05 15.65 -26.06
N LEU A 648 15.19 14.66 -25.76
CA LEU A 648 15.60 13.28 -25.55
C LEU A 648 15.78 12.56 -26.88
N GLU A 649 16.99 12.04 -27.07
CA GLU A 649 17.25 11.07 -28.13
C GLU A 649 17.27 9.66 -27.55
N VAL A 650 16.69 8.73 -28.31
CA VAL A 650 16.71 7.32 -27.98
C VAL A 650 18.18 6.85 -27.91
N GLY A 651 18.54 6.18 -26.81
CA GLY A 651 19.89 5.70 -26.51
C GLY A 651 20.72 6.58 -25.58
N MET A 652 20.28 7.81 -25.27
CA MET A 652 20.96 8.70 -24.31
C MET A 652 21.07 8.06 -22.91
N ILE A 653 22.21 8.25 -22.25
CA ILE A 653 22.42 7.83 -20.85
C ILE A 653 22.41 9.08 -19.97
N LEU A 654 21.49 9.12 -19.02
CA LEU A 654 21.23 10.26 -18.14
C LEU A 654 21.29 9.82 -16.68
N GLU A 655 21.70 10.74 -15.82
CA GLU A 655 21.50 10.62 -14.38
C GLU A 655 20.11 11.17 -14.03
N GLY A 656 19.37 10.41 -13.23
CA GLY A 656 18.04 10.78 -12.78
C GLY A 656 17.80 10.40 -11.33
N VAL A 657 16.75 10.96 -10.75
CA VAL A 657 16.32 10.65 -9.39
C VAL A 657 15.05 9.84 -9.44
N VAL A 658 15.00 8.72 -8.75
CA VAL A 658 13.79 7.90 -8.65
C VAL A 658 12.70 8.70 -7.93
N SER A 659 11.61 9.03 -8.62
CA SER A 659 10.50 9.80 -8.08
C SER A 659 9.52 8.92 -7.31
N ASN A 660 9.28 7.70 -7.79
CA ASN A 660 8.31 6.75 -7.25
C ASN A 660 8.68 5.32 -7.65
N VAL A 661 8.42 4.35 -6.77
CA VAL A 661 8.60 2.91 -7.08
C VAL A 661 7.25 2.19 -7.01
N ALA A 662 6.83 1.63 -8.14
CA ALA A 662 5.63 0.81 -8.28
C ALA A 662 5.99 -0.67 -8.44
N ASN A 663 5.03 -1.59 -8.30
CA ASN A 663 5.30 -3.03 -8.41
C ASN A 663 5.77 -3.48 -9.80
N PHE A 664 5.47 -2.70 -10.84
CA PHE A 664 5.85 -3.00 -12.22
C PHE A 664 7.10 -2.26 -12.70
N GLY A 665 7.71 -1.41 -11.87
CA GLY A 665 8.87 -0.61 -12.25
C GLY A 665 9.09 0.62 -11.38
N ALA A 666 10.08 1.42 -11.75
CA ALA A 666 10.40 2.67 -11.07
C ALA A 666 10.20 3.85 -12.03
N PHE A 667 9.62 4.93 -11.51
CA PHE A 667 9.54 6.21 -12.20
C PHE A 667 10.78 7.03 -11.85
N VAL A 668 11.46 7.53 -12.87
CA VAL A 668 12.72 8.26 -12.74
C VAL A 668 12.58 9.62 -13.39
N ASP A 669 12.83 10.67 -12.62
CA ASP A 669 12.98 12.03 -13.10
C ASP A 669 14.40 12.23 -13.63
N ILE A 670 14.53 12.39 -14.94
CA ILE A 670 15.79 12.65 -15.65
C ILE A 670 16.00 14.15 -15.96
N GLY A 671 15.22 15.04 -15.32
CA GLY A 671 15.34 16.48 -15.51
C GLY A 671 14.54 17.03 -16.70
N VAL A 672 13.59 16.27 -17.23
CA VAL A 672 12.68 16.69 -18.31
C VAL A 672 11.24 16.89 -17.84
N HIS A 673 10.99 16.81 -16.52
CA HIS A 673 9.70 17.07 -15.87
C HIS A 673 8.54 16.16 -16.32
N GLN A 674 8.89 15.06 -16.97
CA GLN A 674 8.05 13.91 -17.24
C GLN A 674 8.81 12.69 -16.77
N ASP A 675 8.28 11.99 -15.77
CA ASP A 675 8.92 10.79 -15.27
C ASP A 675 8.98 9.74 -16.38
N GLY A 676 10.17 9.16 -16.55
CA GLY A 676 10.34 7.98 -17.37
C GLY A 676 10.12 6.72 -16.56
N LEU A 677 9.47 5.73 -17.16
CA LEU A 677 9.23 4.43 -16.54
C LEU A 677 10.37 3.47 -16.86
N VAL A 678 11.10 3.04 -15.83
CA VAL A 678 11.96 1.85 -15.88
C VAL A 678 11.12 0.65 -15.49
N HIS A 679 10.78 -0.21 -16.44
CA HIS A 679 10.04 -1.45 -16.17
C HIS A 679 10.86 -2.38 -15.25
N ILE A 680 10.20 -3.24 -14.47
CA ILE A 680 10.86 -4.17 -13.52
C ILE A 680 11.97 -5.01 -14.17
N SER A 681 11.75 -5.48 -15.40
CA SER A 681 12.72 -6.26 -16.18
C SER A 681 13.92 -5.46 -16.69
N ALA A 682 13.86 -4.13 -16.61
CA ALA A 682 14.86 -3.19 -17.07
C ALA A 682 15.63 -2.52 -15.91
N LEU A 683 15.36 -2.91 -14.65
CA LEU A 683 16.06 -2.40 -13.46
C LEU A 683 17.46 -2.99 -13.29
N THR A 684 17.63 -4.26 -13.61
CA THR A 684 18.90 -4.99 -13.42
C THR A 684 18.97 -6.23 -14.32
N ASP A 685 20.16 -6.79 -14.51
CA ASP A 685 20.39 -8.00 -15.32
C ASP A 685 19.91 -9.30 -14.66
N ARG A 686 19.68 -9.28 -13.35
CA ARG A 686 19.12 -10.44 -12.62
C ARG A 686 17.59 -10.40 -12.60
N PHE A 687 16.97 -11.56 -12.42
CA PHE A 687 15.53 -11.61 -12.17
C PHE A 687 15.20 -10.93 -10.84
N VAL A 688 14.24 -10.01 -10.88
CA VAL A 688 13.75 -9.27 -9.71
C VAL A 688 12.24 -9.39 -9.67
N SER A 689 11.73 -9.80 -8.51
CA SER A 689 10.30 -9.90 -8.22
C SER A 689 9.72 -8.59 -7.70
N ASP A 690 10.52 -7.77 -7.03
CA ASP A 690 10.12 -6.46 -6.49
C ASP A 690 11.16 -5.39 -6.86
N PRO A 691 10.79 -4.35 -7.63
CA PRO A 691 11.66 -3.21 -7.94
C PRO A 691 12.39 -2.61 -6.74
N ARG A 692 11.81 -2.71 -5.55
CA ARG A 692 12.32 -2.12 -4.30
C ARG A 692 13.56 -2.81 -3.74
N GLU A 693 13.85 -4.02 -4.20
CA GLU A 693 15.11 -4.69 -3.91
C GLU A 693 16.30 -4.01 -4.61
N VAL A 694 16.03 -3.20 -5.63
CA VAL A 694 17.05 -2.55 -6.47
C VAL A 694 17.09 -1.04 -6.25
N VAL A 695 15.93 -0.39 -6.13
CA VAL A 695 15.81 1.08 -6.05
C VAL A 695 14.77 1.54 -5.04
N LYS A 696 14.97 2.73 -4.48
CA LYS A 696 14.04 3.44 -3.60
C LYS A 696 13.73 4.83 -4.13
N ALA A 697 12.62 5.42 -3.70
CA ALA A 697 12.35 6.81 -4.06
C ALA A 697 13.43 7.72 -3.44
N GLY A 698 13.96 8.65 -4.25
CA GLY A 698 15.09 9.51 -3.93
C GLY A 698 16.46 8.96 -4.36
N ASP A 699 16.56 7.70 -4.81
CA ASP A 699 17.83 7.16 -5.29
C ASP A 699 18.28 7.86 -6.58
N ILE A 700 19.59 8.13 -6.67
CA ILE A 700 20.22 8.67 -7.87
C ILE A 700 20.68 7.49 -8.73
N VAL A 701 20.12 7.37 -9.93
CA VAL A 701 20.33 6.25 -10.84
C VAL A 701 20.79 6.72 -12.22
N LYS A 702 21.56 5.88 -12.92
CA LYS A 702 21.85 6.07 -14.34
C LYS A 702 20.89 5.25 -15.18
N VAL A 703 20.27 5.90 -16.16
CA VAL A 703 19.25 5.32 -17.02
C VAL A 703 19.52 5.63 -18.47
N LYS A 704 19.14 4.71 -19.35
CA LYS A 704 19.17 4.84 -20.79
C LYS A 704 17.77 5.10 -21.34
N VAL A 705 17.62 6.06 -22.25
CA VAL A 705 16.35 6.34 -22.94
C VAL A 705 16.07 5.26 -23.97
N MET A 706 14.94 4.56 -23.83
CA MET A 706 14.56 3.44 -24.70
C MET A 706 13.50 3.84 -25.72
N GLU A 707 12.52 4.63 -25.31
CA GLU A 707 11.42 5.09 -26.16
C GLU A 707 10.92 6.45 -25.67
N VAL A 708 10.54 7.32 -26.60
CA VAL A 708 9.95 8.64 -26.30
C VAL A 708 8.68 8.80 -27.12
N ASP A 709 7.53 8.82 -26.45
CA ASP A 709 6.23 9.11 -27.04
C ASP A 709 5.77 10.51 -26.60
N VAL A 710 5.92 11.48 -27.50
CA VAL A 710 5.59 12.89 -27.26
C VAL A 710 4.07 13.11 -27.18
N GLN A 711 3.27 12.36 -27.94
CA GLN A 711 1.81 12.53 -27.94
C GLN A 711 1.20 12.08 -26.61
N ARG A 712 1.68 10.94 -26.08
CA ARG A 712 1.20 10.39 -24.81
C ARG A 712 1.99 10.89 -23.59
N LYS A 713 3.04 11.70 -23.80
CA LYS A 713 4.00 12.14 -22.78
C LYS A 713 4.58 10.96 -21.98
N ARG A 714 5.01 9.90 -22.68
CA ARG A 714 5.60 8.71 -22.05
C ARG A 714 7.05 8.59 -22.44
N ILE A 715 7.90 8.28 -21.46
CA ILE A 715 9.31 7.98 -21.67
C ILE A 715 9.55 6.59 -21.09
N ALA A 716 10.08 5.68 -21.90
CA ALA A 716 10.54 4.37 -21.43
C ALA A 716 12.04 4.43 -21.17
N LEU A 717 12.46 3.97 -20.00
CA LEU A 717 13.86 3.99 -19.55
C LEU A 717 14.34 2.57 -19.23
N SER A 718 15.66 2.36 -19.27
CA SER A 718 16.31 1.14 -18.76
C SER A 718 17.49 1.51 -17.85
N MET A 719 17.60 0.86 -16.69
CA MET A 719 18.81 0.93 -15.87
C MET A 719 19.88 -0.07 -16.33
N ARG A 720 19.52 -0.99 -17.23
CA ARG A 720 20.45 -1.90 -17.90
C ARG A 720 21.07 -1.17 -19.08
N LEU A 721 22.23 -0.58 -18.87
CA LEU A 721 22.89 0.27 -19.88
C LEU A 721 23.28 -0.49 -21.16
N ASN A 722 23.30 -1.83 -21.11
CA ASN A 722 23.57 -2.70 -22.26
C ASN A 722 22.32 -2.96 -23.14
N ASP A 723 21.12 -2.60 -22.69
CA ASP A 723 19.91 -2.77 -23.51
C ASP A 723 19.96 -1.86 -24.74
N GLU A 724 19.50 -2.39 -25.88
CA GLU A 724 19.36 -1.63 -27.13
C GLU A 724 17.90 -1.19 -27.36
N PRO A 725 17.66 0.09 -27.69
CA PRO A 725 16.33 0.57 -28.04
C PRO A 725 15.72 -0.17 -29.23
N GLY A 726 14.44 -0.54 -29.14
CA GLY A 726 13.71 -1.26 -30.19
C GLY A 726 13.78 -2.79 -30.10
N GLN A 727 14.54 -3.38 -29.16
CA GLN A 727 14.41 -4.80 -28.83
C GLN A 727 13.23 -5.03 -27.88
N ASP A 728 12.10 -5.44 -28.45
CA ASP A 728 10.89 -5.75 -27.68
C ASP A 728 11.06 -7.07 -26.89
N ASN A 729 11.63 -6.97 -25.69
CA ASN A 729 11.79 -8.09 -24.76
C ASN A 729 10.45 -8.67 -24.25
N ARG A 730 9.29 -8.15 -24.69
CA ARG A 730 7.97 -8.74 -24.42
C ARG A 730 7.71 -10.02 -25.20
N SER A 731 8.44 -10.30 -26.28
CA SER A 731 8.14 -11.40 -27.20
C SER A 731 8.91 -12.70 -26.96
N GLN A 732 9.93 -12.74 -26.10
CA GLN A 732 10.75 -13.95 -25.90
C GLN A 732 10.28 -14.92 -24.79
N ARG A 733 9.13 -14.69 -24.14
CA ARG A 733 8.57 -15.63 -23.15
C ARG A 733 7.37 -16.45 -23.62
N SER A 734 6.88 -16.26 -24.85
CA SER A 734 5.72 -16.98 -25.40
C SER A 734 6.04 -17.98 -26.53
N ALA A 735 7.32 -18.18 -26.88
CA ALA A 735 7.72 -19.18 -27.87
C ALA A 735 8.80 -20.12 -27.33
N ALA A 736 8.42 -21.04 -26.45
CA ALA A 736 9.20 -22.25 -26.25
C ALA A 736 9.06 -23.13 -27.51
N PRO A 737 10.15 -23.60 -28.15
CA PRO A 737 10.03 -24.61 -29.19
C PRO A 737 9.55 -25.89 -28.53
N ARG A 738 8.46 -26.47 -29.06
CA ARG A 738 8.07 -27.86 -28.76
C ARG A 738 9.21 -28.78 -29.23
N GLY A 739 10.16 -29.05 -28.34
CA GLY A 739 11.12 -30.13 -28.47
C GLY A 739 10.37 -31.45 -28.42
N GLN A 740 10.43 -32.19 -29.52
CA GLN A 740 9.92 -33.56 -29.62
C GLN A 740 10.46 -34.40 -28.47
N GLN A 741 9.55 -35.04 -27.74
CA GLN A 741 9.84 -36.14 -26.84
C GLN A 741 10.48 -37.29 -27.62
N GLU A 742 11.80 -37.45 -27.50
CA GLU A 742 12.40 -38.77 -27.60
C GLU A 742 12.69 -39.31 -26.19
N ARG A 743 11.99 -40.41 -25.91
CA ARG A 743 12.12 -41.25 -24.73
C ARG A 743 13.57 -41.73 -24.60
N ARG A 744 14.21 -41.45 -23.47
CA ARG A 744 15.33 -42.26 -22.97
C ARG A 744 15.03 -42.78 -21.57
N ALA A 745 14.94 -44.10 -21.50
CA ALA A 745 14.85 -44.93 -20.31
C ALA A 745 16.13 -44.82 -19.45
N PRO A 746 16.09 -45.24 -18.17
CA PRO A 746 17.03 -44.80 -17.14
C PRO A 746 18.37 -45.55 -17.21
N SER A 747 19.46 -44.81 -16.99
CA SER A 747 20.81 -45.35 -16.83
C SER A 747 20.92 -46.21 -15.56
N PRO A 748 21.48 -47.43 -15.63
CA PRO A 748 21.87 -48.18 -14.43
C PRO A 748 23.27 -47.76 -13.96
N ARG A 749 23.42 -47.80 -12.63
CA ARG A 749 24.66 -47.65 -11.87
C ARG A 749 25.82 -48.44 -12.48
N ARG A 750 27.02 -47.85 -12.53
CA ARG A 750 28.28 -48.59 -12.61
C ARG A 750 29.04 -48.45 -11.30
N GLN A 751 29.27 -49.62 -10.73
CA GLN A 751 30.26 -49.96 -9.71
C GLN A 751 31.51 -50.41 -10.47
N ASP A 752 32.69 -50.01 -9.99
CA ASP A 752 33.98 -50.40 -10.54
C ASP A 752 34.22 -51.91 -10.46
N ASN A 753 34.75 -52.50 -11.53
CA ASN A 753 35.91 -53.39 -11.47
C ASN A 753 36.38 -53.82 -12.88
N ASP A 754 37.61 -53.40 -13.18
CA ASP A 754 38.76 -54.20 -13.60
C ASP A 754 38.76 -55.14 -14.84
N ASN A 755 39.92 -55.10 -15.49
CA ASN A 755 40.56 -56.08 -16.39
C ASN A 755 40.19 -56.23 -17.89
N THR A 756 41.11 -55.66 -18.69
CA THR A 756 41.99 -56.28 -19.71
C THR A 756 41.48 -57.17 -20.87
N LEU A 757 42.05 -56.83 -22.05
CA LEU A 757 42.48 -57.67 -23.18
C LEU A 757 41.46 -58.19 -24.22
N GLY A 758 41.61 -57.70 -25.46
CA GLY A 758 41.73 -58.57 -26.64
C GLY A 758 40.74 -58.39 -27.81
N GLY A 759 41.25 -57.98 -28.97
CA GLY A 759 40.94 -58.70 -30.23
C GLY A 759 39.92 -58.14 -31.22
N ALA A 760 40.43 -57.39 -32.22
CA ALA A 760 40.16 -57.42 -33.67
C ALA A 760 38.92 -58.11 -34.28
N MET A 761 38.28 -57.39 -35.23
CA MET A 761 37.55 -57.78 -36.47
C MET A 761 36.32 -56.87 -36.62
N GLY A 762 36.12 -56.08 -37.67
CA GLY A 762 36.36 -56.32 -39.09
C GLY A 762 35.02 -56.12 -39.80
N GLY A 763 34.89 -55.02 -40.56
CA GLY A 763 33.64 -54.58 -41.18
C GLY A 763 33.05 -55.55 -42.20
N ALA A 764 31.73 -55.62 -42.26
CA ALA A 764 30.99 -56.28 -43.33
C ALA A 764 29.51 -55.82 -43.37
N PHE A 765 29.22 -54.52 -43.49
CA PHE A 765 27.85 -54.09 -43.85
C PHE A 765 27.78 -52.84 -44.75
N ALA A 766 28.93 -52.29 -45.16
CA ALA A 766 29.02 -51.13 -46.05
C ALA A 766 28.80 -51.44 -47.55
N ALA A 767 28.30 -52.63 -47.91
CA ALA A 767 28.20 -53.06 -49.31
C ALA A 767 26.80 -53.46 -49.80
N ALA A 768 25.74 -53.39 -48.98
CA ALA A 768 24.45 -54.00 -49.36
C ALA A 768 23.29 -53.06 -49.71
N PHE A 769 23.40 -51.73 -49.53
CA PHE A 769 22.27 -50.82 -49.81
C PHE A 769 22.47 -49.83 -50.96
N ALA A 770 23.60 -49.94 -51.68
CA ALA A 770 23.75 -49.33 -53.00
C ALA A 770 23.11 -50.22 -54.09
N LYS A 771 21.80 -50.49 -53.99
CA LYS A 771 20.98 -51.05 -55.09
C LYS A 771 19.50 -51.03 -54.70
N ALA A 772 18.79 -50.00 -55.17
CA ALA A 772 17.47 -50.08 -55.80
C ALA A 772 16.72 -48.75 -55.62
N LYS A 773 16.84 -47.90 -56.64
CA LYS A 773 15.85 -46.89 -56.98
C LYS A 773 14.50 -47.58 -57.20
N LYS A 774 13.46 -47.11 -56.51
CA LYS A 774 12.21 -46.70 -57.14
C LYS A 774 11.59 -45.58 -56.32
#